data_AF-A0A315ZGH7-F1
#
_entry.id   AF-A0A315ZGH7-F1
#
_cell.length_a   1.000
_cell.length_b   1.000
_cell.length_c   1.000
_cell.angle_alpha   90.00
_cell.angle_beta   90.00
_cell.angle_gamma   90.00
#
_symmetry.space_group_name_H-M   'P 1'
#
loop_
_entity.id
_entity.type
_entity.pdbx_description
1 polymer ?
#
loop_
_entity_poly.entity_id
_entity_poly.type
_entity_poly.pdbx_seq_one_letter_code
_entity_poly.pdbx_strand_id
1 'polypeptide(L)'
;MRNQFLLFILSSFLLGFGHTSWAQESPEKEFRGVWLTSVSNLDWPKNSDKGDSEAQKQDLIEMLDHFQAMNMNAVLFQIRPECDALYASDLEPWSRFLTGSQGVDPGYDPLTFAIEEAHKRGLELHAWMNPYRISSAKNPSDSYFGEGHVYKEHPEWAIAYDDGSMILNPGIPEVADYIAEVVEDVVDRYDVDGVHFDDYFYAYGGTHASLDQEQFDAYAEEGQSLAEFRRGSINSMVRKVYQAIKAKKEYVRFGISPFGIWSTDAQAAADYDVDLPAGIVGLDAYNTIYCDALAWMKEGTVDYITPQQYWPTGGGQDYETLNNWWADMSDKFDSHIYTGQGTYRLSNSPATRKSDLSDSNLDVLHEQKEYFDQSSNSNSRISADAWTLSQITRQVKINRANDAKGVKGSVYFRAMDFWRVSGLSDYMLTDVYQAKVLLPVMINEELELSGDGVTNIRFEQNEGETATLTWDYPDAENYRFIVLETTDPSTTPSLEDMKAIAYGNVFDATGSEMTNEDKYYSIWVYDRFGNVQSNEVWSGLEVPETPIITSESDVVLAYETGTLDWEHSLGAMSYRIEVSTSSSFQDLVFETDTVTQNSFHISQIDLDGEITYYWRIQALNLAGGSEYSSTASFEIDRLRKPSLLSPSDNEKDVDPLMTITWDALETAESFKIQIKSTTATFENDTPLVDVTVSASEKSYQITEALEELEYYDIRVKVVNSEYESDWVVHRFKTLHYPAETPQILSPTHHLVVEPGYALEVSWTETQNTSSYNIQISEKEDFSKTLKNIWKYDAKDTTYVFSGTEEDKTYYVRVAASNSGAGKGEWSEVVSFTTIPVVLTNSDILLNDGITVFPNPATKYIKFQTLDSSTPKLWLLRDLSGGIIKEGKAMVEDNNQTLVDVRDVEVGLYIFQVFIGDKIYSSKVYIQK
;
A
#
# COMPACT_ATOMS: atom_id res chain seq x y z
N MET A 1 -30.01 -4.11 -67.64
CA MET A 1 -28.79 -4.96 -67.60
C MET A 1 -27.69 -4.25 -68.37
N ARG A 2 -26.49 -4.09 -67.79
CA ARG A 2 -25.38 -3.18 -68.18
C ARG A 2 -25.63 -1.71 -67.85
N ASN A 3 -25.43 -1.32 -66.57
CA ASN A 3 -24.94 0.00 -66.15
C ASN A 3 -24.90 0.21 -64.62
N GLN A 4 -25.16 -0.81 -63.80
CA GLN A 4 -25.02 -0.70 -62.33
C GLN A 4 -23.89 -1.54 -61.71
N PHE A 5 -23.07 -2.21 -62.53
CA PHE A 5 -21.97 -3.06 -62.03
C PHE A 5 -20.56 -2.42 -62.15
N LEU A 6 -20.44 -1.21 -62.72
CA LEU A 6 -19.16 -0.50 -62.89
C LEU A 6 -18.91 0.60 -61.84
N LEU A 7 -19.88 0.90 -60.98
CA LEU A 7 -19.77 1.93 -59.94
C LEU A 7 -19.40 1.37 -58.55
N PHE A 8 -19.31 0.04 -58.40
CA PHE A 8 -18.94 -0.62 -57.14
C PHE A 8 -17.51 -1.17 -57.11
N ILE A 9 -16.77 -1.11 -58.24
CA ILE A 9 -15.38 -1.59 -58.32
C ILE A 9 -14.38 -0.42 -58.34
N LEU A 10 -14.82 0.82 -58.59
CA LEU A 10 -13.97 2.02 -58.51
C LEU A 10 -13.99 2.74 -57.15
N SER A 11 -14.91 2.40 -56.24
CA SER A 11 -14.95 2.95 -54.86
C SER A 11 -14.18 2.10 -53.85
N SER A 12 -13.73 0.90 -54.21
CA SER A 12 -12.96 0.00 -53.34
C SER A 12 -11.45 0.10 -53.53
N PHE A 13 -10.97 0.95 -54.46
CA PHE A 13 -9.54 1.19 -54.70
C PHE A 13 -9.06 2.59 -54.23
N LEU A 14 -9.92 3.36 -53.56
CA LEU A 14 -9.62 4.72 -53.06
C LEU A 14 -9.79 4.88 -51.54
N LEU A 15 -9.97 3.78 -50.79
CA LEU A 15 -10.03 3.76 -49.32
C LEU A 15 -8.95 2.86 -48.70
N GLY A 16 -7.82 2.71 -49.40
CA GLY A 16 -6.67 1.90 -48.99
C GLY A 16 -5.34 2.66 -48.97
N PHE A 17 -5.34 3.98 -49.09
CA PHE A 17 -4.25 4.78 -48.54
C PHE A 17 -4.72 5.19 -47.15
N GLY A 18 -4.54 4.27 -46.19
CA GLY A 18 -4.35 4.71 -44.83
C GLY A 18 -3.28 5.79 -44.88
N HIS A 19 -3.57 6.96 -44.31
CA HIS A 19 -2.50 7.80 -43.84
C HIS A 19 -1.72 6.95 -42.85
N THR A 20 -0.72 6.21 -43.32
CA THR A 20 0.49 6.05 -42.53
C THR A 20 1.02 7.47 -42.42
N SER A 21 0.56 8.19 -41.39
CA SER A 21 1.41 9.21 -40.81
C SER A 21 2.70 8.46 -40.51
N TRP A 22 3.73 8.72 -41.30
CA TRP A 22 5.10 8.40 -40.91
C TRP A 22 5.34 9.27 -39.67
N ALA A 23 4.88 8.80 -38.51
CA ALA A 23 5.46 9.22 -37.26
C ALA A 23 6.94 8.86 -37.41
N GLN A 24 7.79 9.88 -37.40
CA GLN A 24 9.22 9.64 -37.39
C GLN A 24 9.50 8.79 -36.15
N GLU A 25 10.06 7.59 -36.35
CA GLU A 25 10.47 6.72 -35.24
C GLU A 25 11.35 7.53 -34.28
N SER A 26 11.11 7.36 -32.98
CA SER A 26 11.95 7.99 -31.96
C SER A 26 13.39 7.48 -32.15
N PRO A 27 14.41 8.35 -32.15
CA PRO A 27 15.79 7.89 -32.21
C PRO A 27 16.11 7.02 -30.97
N GLU A 28 16.95 6.01 -31.12
CA GLU A 28 17.43 5.20 -29.98
C GLU A 28 18.32 6.01 -29.03
N LYS A 29 19.05 7.00 -29.58
CA LYS A 29 19.98 7.87 -28.87
C LYS A 29 19.69 9.34 -29.18
N GLU A 30 19.48 10.15 -28.15
CA GLU A 30 19.25 11.59 -28.28
C GLU A 30 19.51 12.28 -26.95
N PHE A 31 20.30 13.37 -26.94
CA PHE A 31 20.52 14.18 -25.74
C PHE A 31 19.29 15.07 -25.48
N ARG A 32 18.68 14.91 -24.31
CA ARG A 32 17.46 15.62 -23.89
C ARG A 32 17.73 16.31 -22.57
N GLY A 33 18.34 17.48 -22.68
CA GLY A 33 18.83 18.26 -21.55
C GLY A 33 17.94 19.43 -21.16
N VAL A 34 18.07 19.89 -19.92
CA VAL A 34 17.46 21.13 -19.46
C VAL A 34 18.46 21.93 -18.62
N TRP A 35 18.51 23.25 -18.83
CA TRP A 35 19.28 24.12 -17.93
C TRP A 35 18.48 24.39 -16.66
N LEU A 36 19.09 24.06 -15.51
CA LEU A 36 18.59 24.33 -14.18
C LEU A 36 19.38 25.50 -13.58
N THR A 37 18.82 26.71 -13.69
CA THR A 37 19.49 27.96 -13.32
C THR A 37 19.38 28.25 -11.82
N SER A 38 20.49 28.68 -11.21
CA SER A 38 20.55 29.11 -9.82
C SER A 38 20.71 30.61 -9.65
N VAL A 39 21.32 31.28 -10.62
CA VAL A 39 21.48 32.73 -10.63
C VAL A 39 20.12 33.42 -10.51
N SER A 40 20.03 34.37 -9.58
CA SER A 40 18.79 35.10 -9.25
C SER A 40 17.62 34.19 -8.81
N ASN A 41 17.89 32.95 -8.39
CA ASN A 41 16.86 31.97 -8.02
C ASN A 41 15.83 31.80 -9.14
N LEU A 42 16.31 31.79 -10.40
CA LEU A 42 15.45 31.73 -11.57
C LEU A 42 14.69 30.42 -11.61
N ASP A 43 15.38 29.28 -11.55
CA ASP A 43 14.75 27.96 -11.47
C ASP A 43 14.82 27.37 -10.07
N TRP A 44 16.03 27.16 -9.54
CA TRP A 44 16.23 26.50 -8.26
C TRP A 44 17.45 27.07 -7.49
N PRO A 45 17.38 27.22 -6.15
CA PRO A 45 16.20 27.01 -5.32
C PRO A 45 15.23 28.18 -5.46
N LYS A 46 13.95 27.99 -5.09
CA LYS A 46 13.01 29.11 -5.01
C LYS A 46 13.54 30.18 -4.06
N ASN A 47 13.31 31.45 -4.41
CA ASN A 47 13.76 32.56 -3.57
C ASN A 47 13.14 32.54 -2.15
N SER A 48 11.97 31.92 -1.98
CA SER A 48 11.32 31.73 -0.67
C SER A 48 12.01 30.71 0.23
N ASP A 49 12.83 29.83 -0.34
CA ASP A 49 13.35 28.63 0.34
C ASP A 49 14.80 28.84 0.79
N LYS A 50 15.28 30.09 0.77
CA LYS A 50 16.64 30.45 1.20
C LYS A 50 16.85 30.09 2.67
N GLY A 51 17.87 29.29 2.93
CA GLY A 51 18.22 28.81 4.26
C GLY A 51 17.32 27.68 4.79
N ASP A 52 16.42 27.13 3.97
CA ASP A 52 15.60 25.97 4.30
C ASP A 52 16.04 24.75 3.46
N SER A 53 16.98 23.95 4.00
CA SER A 53 17.56 22.82 3.27
C SER A 53 16.53 21.77 2.87
N GLU A 54 15.51 21.53 3.70
CA GLU A 54 14.51 20.49 3.43
C GLU A 54 13.54 20.93 2.33
N ALA A 55 13.13 22.20 2.33
CA ALA A 55 12.33 22.75 1.23
C ALA A 55 13.10 22.72 -0.11
N GLN A 56 14.39 23.06 -0.08
CA GLN A 56 15.26 23.03 -1.26
C GLN A 56 15.41 21.61 -1.84
N LYS A 57 15.65 20.61 -0.96
CA LYS A 57 15.75 19.19 -1.35
C LYS A 57 14.46 18.69 -1.98
N GLN A 58 13.31 18.97 -1.35
CA GLN A 58 12.01 18.54 -1.84
C GLN A 58 11.67 19.18 -3.20
N ASP A 59 11.96 20.47 -3.38
CA ASP A 59 11.75 21.15 -4.66
C ASP A 59 12.62 20.56 -5.77
N LEU A 60 13.88 20.22 -5.47
CA LEU A 60 14.77 19.60 -6.45
C LEU A 60 14.27 18.21 -6.86
N ILE A 61 13.84 17.38 -5.88
CA ILE A 61 13.21 16.08 -6.13
C ILE A 61 12.03 16.21 -7.10
N GLU A 62 11.11 17.15 -6.83
CA GLU A 62 9.94 17.39 -7.67
C GLU A 62 10.32 17.80 -9.10
N MET A 63 11.37 18.60 -9.25
CA MET A 63 11.86 18.99 -10.57
C MET A 63 12.45 17.81 -11.34
N LEU A 64 13.27 16.98 -10.67
CA LEU A 64 13.90 15.80 -11.28
C LEU A 64 12.86 14.72 -11.64
N ASP A 65 11.86 14.47 -10.77
CA ASP A 65 10.73 13.59 -11.07
C ASP A 65 10.01 14.02 -12.35
N HIS A 66 9.77 15.33 -12.49
CA HIS A 66 9.10 15.88 -13.67
C HIS A 66 9.93 15.71 -14.94
N PHE A 67 11.25 15.92 -14.89
CA PHE A 67 12.12 15.72 -16.04
C PHE A 67 12.21 14.25 -16.45
N GLN A 68 12.29 13.32 -15.49
CA GLN A 68 12.22 11.89 -15.75
C GLN A 68 10.89 11.50 -16.43
N ALA A 69 9.76 12.02 -15.91
CA ALA A 69 8.44 11.77 -16.49
C ALA A 69 8.27 12.32 -17.91
N MET A 70 9.05 13.35 -18.27
CA MET A 70 9.11 13.88 -19.64
C MET A 70 10.09 13.16 -20.57
N ASN A 71 10.66 12.02 -20.15
CA ASN A 71 11.70 11.30 -20.88
C ASN A 71 12.92 12.18 -21.23
N MET A 72 13.26 13.14 -20.37
CA MET A 72 14.55 13.82 -20.39
C MET A 72 15.63 12.88 -19.83
N ASN A 73 16.90 13.11 -20.19
CA ASN A 73 18.00 12.27 -19.73
C ASN A 73 19.20 13.05 -19.18
N ALA A 74 19.16 14.39 -19.17
CA ALA A 74 20.22 15.21 -18.58
C ALA A 74 19.70 16.51 -17.95
N VAL A 75 20.35 16.93 -16.86
CA VAL A 75 20.14 18.23 -16.21
C VAL A 75 21.47 18.97 -16.15
N LEU A 76 21.51 20.18 -16.70
CA LEU A 76 22.67 21.07 -16.66
C LEU A 76 22.47 22.04 -15.50
N PHE A 77 23.02 21.68 -14.34
CA PHE A 77 22.75 22.34 -13.07
C PHE A 77 23.78 23.42 -12.76
N GLN A 78 23.33 24.67 -12.63
CA GLN A 78 24.22 25.81 -12.38
C GLN A 78 24.79 25.79 -10.95
N ILE A 79 25.98 25.24 -10.80
CA ILE A 79 26.67 25.13 -9.51
C ILE A 79 27.60 26.30 -9.21
N ARG A 80 27.97 27.08 -10.23
CA ARG A 80 28.85 28.25 -10.12
C ARG A 80 28.32 29.46 -10.87
N PRO A 81 27.38 30.24 -10.30
CA PRO A 81 26.75 31.36 -11.00
C PRO A 81 27.58 32.66 -11.05
N GLU A 82 28.38 32.98 -10.02
CA GLU A 82 29.18 34.22 -9.93
C GLU A 82 30.44 34.09 -9.05
N CYS A 83 31.37 33.18 -9.40
CA CYS A 83 32.58 32.85 -8.60
C CYS A 83 32.25 32.42 -7.15
N ASP A 84 31.19 31.62 -7.04
CA ASP A 84 30.65 31.08 -5.80
C ASP A 84 30.15 29.65 -6.03
N ALA A 85 29.96 28.90 -4.95
CA ALA A 85 29.71 27.47 -5.02
C ALA A 85 28.33 27.08 -4.46
N LEU A 86 27.57 26.30 -5.22
CA LEU A 86 26.42 25.52 -4.71
C LEU A 86 26.84 24.11 -4.26
N TYR A 87 28.06 23.99 -3.75
CA TYR A 87 28.70 22.78 -3.27
C TYR A 87 29.75 23.18 -2.23
N ALA A 88 30.18 22.24 -1.38
CA ALA A 88 31.24 22.53 -0.43
C ALA A 88 32.56 22.73 -1.17
N SER A 89 33.19 23.90 -1.04
CA SER A 89 34.44 24.25 -1.73
C SER A 89 35.42 24.95 -0.78
N ASP A 90 36.69 24.61 -0.92
CA ASP A 90 37.80 25.32 -0.28
C ASP A 90 38.35 26.47 -1.15
N LEU A 91 37.93 26.54 -2.43
CA LEU A 91 38.37 27.54 -3.42
C LEU A 91 37.38 28.70 -3.55
N GLU A 92 36.08 28.43 -3.40
CA GLU A 92 35.03 29.41 -3.62
C GLU A 92 34.02 29.47 -2.46
N PRO A 93 33.53 30.67 -2.09
CA PRO A 93 32.56 30.80 -1.02
C PRO A 93 31.19 30.24 -1.43
N TRP A 94 30.42 29.77 -0.45
CA TRP A 94 29.03 29.35 -0.65
C TRP A 94 28.20 30.41 -1.38
N SER A 95 27.36 29.97 -2.31
CA SER A 95 26.54 30.88 -3.10
C SER A 95 25.44 31.55 -2.27
N ARG A 96 25.28 32.86 -2.47
CA ARG A 96 24.19 33.64 -1.89
C ARG A 96 22.80 33.21 -2.35
N PHE A 97 22.68 32.44 -3.44
CA PHE A 97 21.38 31.96 -3.92
C PHE A 97 20.79 30.87 -3.02
N LEU A 98 21.59 30.21 -2.18
CA LEU A 98 21.15 29.19 -1.22
C LEU A 98 20.62 29.79 0.09
N THR A 99 21.29 30.83 0.61
CA THR A 99 21.04 31.35 1.98
C THR A 99 20.70 32.85 2.02
N GLY A 100 20.88 33.56 0.90
CA GLY A 100 20.74 35.00 0.81
C GLY A 100 22.02 35.79 1.06
N SER A 101 23.10 35.16 1.54
CA SER A 101 24.41 35.80 1.78
C SER A 101 25.56 34.88 1.32
N GLN A 102 26.55 35.42 0.63
CA GLN A 102 27.68 34.63 0.12
C GLN A 102 28.58 34.19 1.30
N GLY A 103 29.13 32.97 1.22
CA GLY A 103 29.99 32.38 2.25
C GLY A 103 29.26 31.77 3.44
N VAL A 104 27.92 31.74 3.44
CA VAL A 104 27.13 31.09 4.52
C VAL A 104 26.78 29.65 4.12
N ASP A 105 27.24 28.70 4.93
CA ASP A 105 26.94 27.27 4.81
C ASP A 105 25.42 27.00 4.89
N PRO A 106 24.81 26.34 3.89
CA PRO A 106 23.38 26.02 3.86
C PRO A 106 22.99 24.83 4.76
N GLY A 107 23.95 24.15 5.39
CA GLY A 107 23.73 23.01 6.29
C GLY A 107 23.70 21.64 5.60
N TYR A 108 23.97 21.58 4.30
CA TYR A 108 24.09 20.37 3.49
C TYR A 108 24.91 20.66 2.23
N ASP A 109 25.39 19.64 1.51
CA ASP A 109 26.01 19.81 0.19
C ASP A 109 24.96 19.63 -0.91
N PRO A 110 24.56 20.69 -1.63
CA PRO A 110 23.52 20.61 -2.64
C PRO A 110 23.93 19.83 -3.90
N LEU A 111 25.20 19.84 -4.29
CA LEU A 111 25.65 19.12 -5.48
C LEU A 111 25.68 17.61 -5.24
N THR A 112 26.14 17.17 -4.06
CA THR A 112 26.07 15.75 -3.69
C THR A 112 24.62 15.25 -3.78
N PHE A 113 23.70 15.98 -3.14
CA PHE A 113 22.28 15.63 -3.14
C PHE A 113 21.68 15.64 -4.56
N ALA A 114 22.02 16.65 -5.38
CA ALA A 114 21.51 16.75 -6.74
C ALA A 114 21.95 15.58 -7.63
N ILE A 115 23.21 15.14 -7.50
CA ILE A 115 23.75 14.01 -8.26
C ILE A 115 23.05 12.72 -7.85
N GLU A 116 22.98 12.42 -6.55
CA GLU A 116 22.33 11.21 -6.04
C GLU A 116 20.86 11.12 -6.48
N GLU A 117 20.11 12.22 -6.39
CA GLU A 117 18.71 12.25 -6.80
C GLU A 117 18.51 12.21 -8.32
N ALA A 118 19.42 12.78 -9.11
CA ALA A 118 19.40 12.67 -10.57
C ALA A 118 19.68 11.23 -11.03
N HIS A 119 20.70 10.59 -10.44
CA HIS A 119 21.11 9.22 -10.75
C HIS A 119 20.04 8.19 -10.39
N LYS A 120 19.34 8.35 -9.25
CA LYS A 120 18.16 7.53 -8.90
C LYS A 120 17.07 7.53 -9.98
N ARG A 121 17.03 8.57 -10.81
CA ARG A 121 16.04 8.75 -11.88
C ARG A 121 16.58 8.40 -13.27
N GLY A 122 17.84 7.97 -13.37
CA GLY A 122 18.49 7.71 -14.65
C GLY A 122 18.82 8.98 -15.44
N LEU A 123 18.95 10.13 -14.77
CA LEU A 123 19.33 11.41 -15.38
C LEU A 123 20.84 11.63 -15.20
N GLU A 124 21.51 12.12 -16.24
CA GLU A 124 22.85 12.70 -16.09
C GLU A 124 22.78 14.08 -15.43
N LEU A 125 23.75 14.39 -14.56
CA LEU A 125 23.95 15.73 -14.03
C LEU A 125 25.24 16.33 -14.56
N HIS A 126 25.09 17.41 -15.34
CA HIS A 126 26.21 18.20 -15.84
C HIS A 126 26.37 19.44 -14.94
N ALA A 127 27.54 19.57 -14.30
CA ALA A 127 27.92 20.72 -13.50
C ALA A 127 28.10 21.96 -14.39
N TRP A 128 27.10 22.83 -14.40
CA TRP A 128 27.16 24.09 -15.14
C TRP A 128 27.83 25.18 -14.30
N MET A 129 28.87 25.78 -14.88
CA MET A 129 29.63 26.87 -14.29
C MET A 129 29.69 28.07 -15.23
N ASN A 130 29.55 29.27 -14.68
CA ASN A 130 30.01 30.47 -15.35
C ASN A 130 31.54 30.60 -15.11
N PRO A 131 32.38 30.69 -16.14
CA PRO A 131 33.84 30.68 -15.95
C PRO A 131 34.38 31.99 -15.37
N TYR A 132 33.83 33.15 -15.77
CA TYR A 132 34.48 34.44 -15.48
C TYR A 132 33.68 35.40 -14.60
N ARG A 133 32.36 35.24 -14.45
CA ARG A 133 31.54 36.25 -13.75
C ARG A 133 31.93 36.35 -12.28
N ILE A 134 32.35 37.55 -11.86
CA ILE A 134 32.58 37.91 -10.44
C ILE A 134 31.30 38.50 -9.84
N SER A 135 30.64 39.41 -10.57
CA SER A 135 29.40 40.03 -10.10
C SER A 135 28.59 40.60 -11.25
N SER A 136 27.27 40.44 -11.15
CA SER A 136 26.28 41.11 -12.00
C SER A 136 25.65 42.35 -11.35
N ALA A 137 25.99 42.64 -10.09
CA ALA A 137 25.46 43.78 -9.37
C ALA A 137 26.10 45.09 -9.85
N LYS A 138 25.34 46.19 -9.85
CA LYS A 138 25.87 47.51 -10.19
C LYS A 138 26.67 48.07 -9.02
N ASN A 139 28.00 48.14 -9.16
CA ASN A 139 28.93 48.62 -8.13
C ASN A 139 28.75 47.89 -6.79
N PRO A 140 29.04 46.57 -6.74
CA PRO A 140 28.90 45.82 -5.50
C PRO A 140 29.80 46.42 -4.41
N SER A 141 29.25 46.59 -3.21
CA SER A 141 30.04 46.92 -2.03
C SER A 141 30.91 45.73 -1.64
N ASP A 142 31.99 45.95 -0.89
CA ASP A 142 32.87 44.89 -0.40
C ASP A 142 32.15 43.75 0.35
N SER A 143 31.07 44.08 1.09
CA SER A 143 30.21 43.10 1.77
C SER A 143 29.37 42.20 0.84
N TYR A 144 29.42 42.44 -0.46
CA TYR A 144 28.84 41.53 -1.47
C TYR A 144 29.63 40.23 -1.55
N PHE A 145 30.95 40.34 -1.35
CA PHE A 145 31.89 39.24 -1.48
C PHE A 145 32.11 38.57 -0.12
N GLY A 146 31.95 37.25 -0.05
CA GLY A 146 32.27 36.42 1.11
C GLY A 146 33.76 36.47 1.45
N GLU A 147 34.15 35.98 2.63
CA GLU A 147 35.57 35.70 2.91
C GLU A 147 36.07 34.56 2.02
N GLY A 148 37.33 34.62 1.59
CA GLY A 148 37.91 33.64 0.65
C GLY A 148 37.45 33.80 -0.80
N HIS A 149 36.67 34.84 -1.14
CA HIS A 149 36.26 35.08 -2.52
C HIS A 149 37.45 35.50 -3.39
N VAL A 150 37.61 34.91 -4.59
CA VAL A 150 38.75 35.16 -5.50
C VAL A 150 39.00 36.65 -5.77
N TYR A 151 37.96 37.46 -5.95
CA TYR A 151 38.11 38.92 -6.11
C TYR A 151 38.73 39.65 -4.90
N LYS A 152 38.53 39.15 -3.67
CA LYS A 152 39.17 39.73 -2.47
C LYS A 152 40.66 39.35 -2.39
N GLU A 153 40.99 38.14 -2.82
CA GLU A 153 42.37 37.63 -2.78
C GLU A 153 43.21 38.18 -3.94
N HIS A 154 42.58 38.28 -5.11
CA HIS A 154 43.18 38.71 -6.37
C HIS A 154 42.35 39.82 -7.04
N PRO A 155 42.26 41.03 -6.44
CA PRO A 155 41.52 42.14 -7.03
C PRO A 155 42.09 42.59 -8.39
N GLU A 156 43.37 42.34 -8.64
CA GLU A 156 44.05 42.58 -9.92
C GLU A 156 43.58 41.65 -11.06
N TRP A 157 42.87 40.58 -10.74
CA TRP A 157 42.29 39.70 -11.75
C TRP A 157 40.97 40.19 -12.34
N ALA A 158 40.38 41.27 -11.82
CA ALA A 158 39.08 41.73 -12.28
C ALA A 158 39.14 42.74 -13.43
N ILE A 159 38.29 42.53 -14.44
CA ILE A 159 37.81 43.60 -15.34
C ILE A 159 36.51 44.14 -14.77
N ALA A 160 36.47 45.45 -14.51
CA ALA A 160 35.25 46.16 -14.13
C ALA A 160 34.72 46.99 -15.31
N TYR A 161 33.46 46.76 -15.68
CA TYR A 161 32.78 47.47 -16.77
C TYR A 161 32.01 48.69 -16.25
N ASP A 162 31.71 49.63 -17.16
CA ASP A 162 31.02 50.89 -16.85
C ASP A 162 29.61 50.70 -16.27
N ASP A 163 28.97 49.57 -16.56
CA ASP A 163 27.65 49.22 -16.01
C ASP A 163 27.71 48.68 -14.57
N GLY A 164 28.93 48.47 -14.05
CA GLY A 164 29.24 47.97 -12.71
C GLY A 164 29.43 46.45 -12.63
N SER A 165 29.21 45.72 -13.74
CA SER A 165 29.49 44.28 -13.78
C SER A 165 30.99 44.00 -13.77
N MET A 166 31.37 42.83 -13.24
CA MET A 166 32.76 42.40 -13.15
C MET A 166 32.96 40.96 -13.60
N ILE A 167 34.07 40.73 -14.29
CA ILE A 167 34.54 39.40 -14.68
C ILE A 167 36.01 39.21 -14.30
N LEU A 168 36.44 37.98 -14.11
CA LEU A 168 37.84 37.59 -14.13
C LEU A 168 38.40 37.87 -15.52
N ASN A 169 39.59 38.47 -15.60
CA ASN A 169 40.26 38.87 -16.82
C ASN A 169 40.78 37.63 -17.56
N PRO A 170 40.21 37.26 -18.72
CA PRO A 170 40.64 36.05 -19.43
C PRO A 170 42.10 36.13 -19.90
N GLY A 171 42.65 37.33 -20.09
CA GLY A 171 44.03 37.54 -20.54
C GLY A 171 45.11 37.27 -19.50
N ILE A 172 44.76 36.86 -18.28
CA ILE A 172 45.71 36.48 -17.23
C ILE A 172 45.86 34.95 -17.22
N PRO A 173 47.05 34.37 -17.47
CA PRO A 173 47.23 32.92 -17.48
C PRO A 173 46.80 32.23 -16.17
N GLU A 174 47.07 32.86 -15.03
CA GLU A 174 46.70 32.35 -13.71
C GLU A 174 45.18 32.27 -13.49
N VAL A 175 44.39 33.11 -14.17
CA VAL A 175 42.92 33.02 -14.16
C VAL A 175 42.46 31.73 -14.86
N ALA A 176 43.11 31.37 -15.97
CA ALA A 176 42.79 30.12 -16.67
C ALA A 176 43.19 28.89 -15.85
N ASP A 177 44.30 28.96 -15.12
CA ASP A 177 44.72 27.92 -14.17
C ASP A 177 43.72 27.77 -13.02
N TYR A 178 43.31 28.88 -12.42
CA TYR A 178 42.31 28.90 -11.34
C TYR A 178 40.96 28.29 -11.78
N ILE A 179 40.46 28.64 -12.97
CA ILE A 179 39.20 28.07 -13.48
C ILE A 179 39.36 26.55 -13.71
N ALA A 180 40.50 26.09 -14.22
CA ALA A 180 40.77 24.68 -14.39
C ALA A 180 40.85 23.95 -13.04
N GLU A 181 41.46 24.56 -12.02
CA GLU A 181 41.53 24.02 -10.65
C GLU A 181 40.15 23.89 -10.01
N VAL A 182 39.27 24.90 -10.17
CA VAL A 182 37.87 24.83 -9.70
C VAL A 182 37.10 23.70 -10.37
N VAL A 183 37.27 23.50 -11.69
CA VAL A 183 36.64 22.39 -12.40
C VAL A 183 37.22 21.05 -11.95
N GLU A 184 38.55 20.96 -11.80
CA GLU A 184 39.25 19.76 -11.34
C GLU A 184 38.73 19.31 -9.97
N ASP A 185 38.60 20.23 -9.02
CA ASP A 185 38.07 19.97 -7.68
C ASP A 185 36.67 19.33 -7.72
N VAL A 186 35.79 19.85 -8.58
CA VAL A 186 34.43 19.30 -8.74
C VAL A 186 34.46 17.91 -9.37
N VAL A 187 35.24 17.70 -10.43
CA VAL A 187 35.32 16.41 -11.12
C VAL A 187 35.97 15.34 -10.24
N ASP A 188 36.97 15.71 -9.42
CA ASP A 188 37.66 14.79 -8.51
C ASP A 188 36.73 14.28 -7.40
N ARG A 189 35.95 15.19 -6.78
CA ARG A 189 35.16 14.88 -5.59
C ARG A 189 33.74 14.43 -5.84
N TYR A 190 33.12 14.83 -6.94
CA TYR A 190 31.71 14.55 -7.24
C TYR A 190 31.55 13.64 -8.46
N ASP A 191 30.56 12.76 -8.44
CA ASP A 191 30.23 11.87 -9.58
C ASP A 191 29.37 12.59 -10.63
N VAL A 192 29.87 13.73 -11.13
CA VAL A 192 29.23 14.45 -12.23
C VAL A 192 29.42 13.70 -13.54
N ASP A 193 28.42 13.77 -14.43
CA ASP A 193 28.47 13.12 -15.74
C ASP A 193 29.03 14.05 -16.83
N GLY A 194 29.01 15.35 -16.55
CA GLY A 194 29.58 16.37 -17.41
C GLY A 194 29.90 17.68 -16.69
N VAL A 195 30.66 18.52 -17.36
CA VAL A 195 30.92 19.92 -17.03
C VAL A 195 30.40 20.76 -18.19
N HIS A 196 29.73 21.86 -17.85
CA HIS A 196 29.11 22.74 -18.84
C HIS A 196 29.46 24.21 -18.60
N PHE A 197 29.87 24.94 -19.64
CA PHE A 197 29.93 26.40 -19.61
C PHE A 197 28.84 27.02 -20.50
N ASP A 198 28.35 28.20 -20.10
CA ASP A 198 27.40 28.99 -20.88
C ASP A 198 28.11 29.99 -21.83
N ASP A 199 27.42 31.06 -22.21
CA ASP A 199 27.80 32.01 -23.27
C ASP A 199 28.60 33.23 -22.77
N TYR A 200 28.94 33.31 -21.48
CA TYR A 200 29.60 34.48 -20.91
C TYR A 200 31.13 34.36 -20.94
N PHE A 201 31.73 35.15 -21.83
CA PHE A 201 33.18 35.33 -21.96
C PHE A 201 33.53 36.80 -21.64
N TYR A 202 33.83 37.60 -22.66
CA TYR A 202 33.87 39.07 -22.52
C TYR A 202 32.46 39.68 -22.60
N ALA A 203 32.32 40.95 -22.19
CA ALA A 203 31.01 41.60 -22.10
C ALA A 203 30.33 41.78 -23.47
N TYR A 204 29.00 41.63 -23.49
CA TYR A 204 28.18 41.66 -24.72
C TYR A 204 28.15 43.05 -25.36
N GLY A 205 28.40 44.10 -24.58
CA GLY A 205 28.57 45.47 -25.08
C GLY A 205 29.94 45.75 -25.67
N GLY A 206 30.79 44.73 -25.78
CA GLY A 206 32.19 44.85 -26.14
C GLY A 206 33.06 45.24 -24.94
N THR A 207 34.36 45.01 -25.10
CA THR A 207 35.37 45.31 -24.07
C THR A 207 36.35 46.34 -24.59
N HIS A 208 36.39 47.52 -23.98
CA HIS A 208 37.31 48.58 -24.37
C HIS A 208 38.76 48.13 -24.16
N ALA A 209 39.65 48.42 -25.11
CA ALA A 209 41.03 47.93 -25.11
C ALA A 209 41.82 48.33 -23.85
N SER A 210 41.49 49.46 -23.23
CA SER A 210 42.16 49.91 -22.00
C SER A 210 41.90 49.03 -20.77
N LEU A 211 40.90 48.14 -20.80
CA LEU A 211 40.53 47.31 -19.66
C LEU A 211 41.46 46.11 -19.47
N ASP A 212 42.18 45.70 -20.51
CA ASP A 212 43.10 44.55 -20.50
C ASP A 212 44.38 44.81 -21.30
N GLN A 213 44.69 46.08 -21.59
CA GLN A 213 45.91 46.47 -22.32
C GLN A 213 47.18 46.02 -21.60
N GLU A 214 47.20 46.08 -20.26
CA GLU A 214 48.35 45.65 -19.48
C GLU A 214 48.62 44.14 -19.65
N GLN A 215 47.56 43.34 -19.65
CA GLN A 215 47.65 41.89 -19.88
C GLN A 215 48.06 41.59 -21.33
N PHE A 216 47.53 42.33 -22.29
CA PHE A 216 47.97 42.21 -23.69
C PHE A 216 49.46 42.52 -23.84
N ASP A 217 49.93 43.63 -23.27
CA ASP A 217 51.35 44.03 -23.35
C ASP A 217 52.27 43.02 -22.64
N ALA A 218 51.77 42.34 -21.60
CA ALA A 218 52.53 41.36 -20.82
C ALA A 218 52.58 39.97 -21.48
N TYR A 219 51.49 39.52 -22.09
CA TYR A 219 51.29 38.10 -22.44
C TYR A 219 51.04 37.83 -23.92
N ALA A 220 50.76 38.84 -24.75
CA ALA A 220 50.52 38.61 -26.17
C ALA A 220 51.81 38.17 -26.90
N GLU A 221 51.64 37.28 -27.88
CA GLU A 221 52.74 36.85 -28.74
C GLU A 221 53.19 37.98 -29.68
N GLU A 222 54.45 37.96 -30.12
CA GLU A 222 54.97 38.98 -31.03
C GLU A 222 54.16 39.03 -32.34
N GLY A 223 53.51 40.17 -32.60
CA GLY A 223 52.69 40.40 -33.78
C GLY A 223 51.22 39.99 -33.67
N GLN A 224 50.80 39.42 -32.53
CA GLN A 224 49.40 39.09 -32.25
C GLN A 224 48.57 40.37 -32.08
N SER A 225 47.37 40.40 -32.66
CA SER A 225 46.39 41.46 -32.41
C SER A 225 45.65 41.26 -31.08
N LEU A 226 45.10 42.34 -30.51
CA LEU A 226 44.32 42.23 -29.27
C LEU A 226 43.13 41.26 -29.38
N ALA A 227 42.47 41.21 -30.54
CA ALA A 227 41.35 40.29 -30.76
C ALA A 227 41.80 38.82 -30.80
N GLU A 228 42.95 38.54 -31.43
CA GLU A 228 43.55 37.20 -31.43
C GLU A 228 44.03 36.80 -30.03
N PHE A 229 44.60 37.74 -29.27
CA PHE A 229 45.00 37.52 -27.88
C PHE A 229 43.81 37.14 -26.99
N ARG A 230 42.70 37.90 -27.06
CA ARG A 230 41.49 37.61 -26.28
C ARG A 230 40.88 36.24 -26.60
N ARG A 231 40.77 35.89 -27.90
CA ARG A 231 40.31 34.56 -28.33
C ARG A 231 41.27 33.46 -27.89
N GLY A 232 42.58 33.66 -28.09
CA GLY A 232 43.62 32.72 -27.69
C GLY A 232 43.63 32.44 -26.19
N SER A 233 43.33 33.46 -25.38
CA SER A 233 43.25 33.34 -23.92
C SER A 233 42.06 32.47 -23.49
N ILE A 234 40.88 32.68 -24.09
CA ILE A 234 39.71 31.83 -23.84
C ILE A 234 39.97 30.39 -24.33
N ASN A 235 40.53 30.22 -25.52
CA ASN A 235 40.86 28.90 -26.06
C ASN A 235 41.85 28.17 -25.14
N SER A 236 42.81 28.90 -24.55
CA SER A 236 43.73 28.31 -23.58
C SER A 236 43.04 27.87 -22.30
N MET A 237 42.07 28.64 -21.79
CA MET A 237 41.25 28.25 -20.64
C MET A 237 40.45 26.98 -20.96
N VAL A 238 39.75 26.94 -22.10
CA VAL A 238 38.96 25.77 -22.54
C VAL A 238 39.84 24.52 -22.64
N ARG A 239 41.04 24.62 -23.22
CA ARG A 239 42.01 23.51 -23.29
C ARG A 239 42.43 23.02 -21.91
N LYS A 240 42.77 23.93 -20.98
CA LYS A 240 43.20 23.58 -19.62
C LYS A 240 42.08 22.87 -18.85
N VAL A 241 40.85 23.37 -18.95
CA VAL A 241 39.67 22.74 -18.37
C VAL A 241 39.44 21.34 -18.94
N TYR A 242 39.46 21.18 -20.27
CA TYR A 242 39.32 19.87 -20.90
C TYR A 242 40.39 18.88 -20.41
N GLN A 243 41.66 19.32 -20.39
CA GLN A 243 42.77 18.49 -19.90
C GLN A 243 42.61 18.10 -18.42
N ALA A 244 42.16 19.02 -17.57
CA ALA A 244 41.90 18.75 -16.16
C ALA A 244 40.78 17.71 -15.98
N ILE A 245 39.67 17.85 -16.71
CA ILE A 245 38.56 16.90 -16.70
C ILE A 245 39.04 15.51 -17.12
N LYS A 246 39.65 15.40 -18.31
CA LYS A 246 40.05 14.10 -18.87
C LYS A 246 41.16 13.42 -18.07
N ALA A 247 42.03 14.19 -17.40
CA ALA A 247 43.04 13.63 -16.50
C ALA A 247 42.46 12.99 -15.23
N LYS A 248 41.26 13.41 -14.81
CA LYS A 248 40.56 12.87 -13.65
C LYS A 248 39.59 11.75 -14.01
N LYS A 249 38.70 12.02 -14.96
CA LYS A 249 37.61 11.13 -15.37
C LYS A 249 37.36 11.32 -16.86
N GLU A 250 37.92 10.43 -17.68
CA GLU A 250 37.85 10.49 -19.15
C GLU A 250 36.41 10.52 -19.69
N TYR A 251 35.50 9.82 -19.00
CA TYR A 251 34.08 9.73 -19.35
C TYR A 251 33.26 11.00 -19.07
N VAL A 252 33.79 11.96 -18.30
CA VAL A 252 33.07 13.20 -17.99
C VAL A 252 33.07 14.08 -19.23
N ARG A 253 31.86 14.43 -19.70
CA ARG A 253 31.69 15.27 -20.90
C ARG A 253 32.00 16.73 -20.60
N PHE A 254 32.78 17.40 -21.42
CA PHE A 254 32.91 18.85 -21.39
C PHE A 254 32.18 19.48 -22.56
N GLY A 255 31.28 20.41 -22.29
CA GLY A 255 30.66 21.16 -23.37
C GLY A 255 30.34 22.61 -23.04
N ILE A 256 30.19 23.40 -24.09
CA ILE A 256 30.03 24.85 -23.99
C ILE A 256 28.82 25.29 -24.81
N SER A 257 28.02 26.21 -24.28
CA SER A 257 26.84 26.79 -24.92
C SER A 257 27.13 28.19 -25.45
N PRO A 258 27.71 28.34 -26.65
CA PRO A 258 27.96 29.65 -27.26
C PRO A 258 26.67 30.26 -27.84
N PHE A 259 26.76 31.53 -28.26
CA PHE A 259 25.71 32.15 -29.08
C PHE A 259 25.41 31.32 -30.33
N GLY A 260 24.14 31.28 -30.74
CA GLY A 260 23.72 30.57 -31.94
C GLY A 260 24.30 31.13 -33.25
N ILE A 261 24.83 32.35 -33.24
CA ILE A 261 25.59 32.94 -34.35
C ILE A 261 27.06 33.04 -33.92
N TRP A 262 27.93 32.24 -34.55
CA TRP A 262 29.37 32.27 -34.27
C TRP A 262 30.02 33.57 -34.79
N SER A 263 29.83 33.89 -36.07
CA SER A 263 30.38 35.11 -36.67
C SER A 263 29.55 35.58 -37.86
N THR A 264 29.71 36.85 -38.22
CA THR A 264 29.25 37.45 -39.48
C THR A 264 30.42 37.96 -40.34
N ASP A 265 31.64 37.72 -39.89
CA ASP A 265 32.87 38.16 -40.53
C ASP A 265 33.36 37.12 -41.55
N ALA A 266 33.43 37.54 -42.81
CA ALA A 266 33.89 36.68 -43.91
C ALA A 266 35.37 36.28 -43.77
N GLN A 267 36.20 37.08 -43.08
CA GLN A 267 37.59 36.71 -42.83
C GLN A 267 37.68 35.59 -41.79
N ALA A 268 36.92 35.69 -40.69
CA ALA A 268 36.85 34.62 -39.69
C ALA A 268 36.42 33.29 -40.34
N ALA A 269 35.39 33.32 -41.20
CA ALA A 269 34.94 32.15 -41.94
C ALA A 269 36.02 31.57 -42.88
N ALA A 270 36.77 32.44 -43.57
CA ALA A 270 37.88 32.03 -44.42
C ALA A 270 39.02 31.35 -43.64
N ASP A 271 39.30 31.78 -42.41
CA ASP A 271 40.36 31.21 -41.56
C ASP A 271 40.05 29.75 -41.15
N TYR A 272 38.77 29.38 -41.11
CA TYR A 272 38.30 28.02 -40.82
C TYR A 272 37.93 27.20 -42.07
N ASP A 273 38.04 27.79 -43.27
CA ASP A 273 37.60 27.17 -44.53
C ASP A 273 36.12 26.76 -44.47
N VAL A 274 35.26 27.69 -44.05
CA VAL A 274 33.81 27.51 -43.93
C VAL A 274 33.07 28.68 -44.58
N ASP A 275 31.85 28.41 -45.05
CA ASP A 275 30.94 29.46 -45.53
C ASP A 275 30.05 29.95 -44.39
N LEU A 276 29.74 31.24 -44.36
CA LEU A 276 28.75 31.78 -43.42
C LEU A 276 27.30 31.46 -43.87
N PRO A 277 26.36 31.26 -42.93
CA PRO A 277 24.98 30.98 -43.29
C PRO A 277 24.33 32.19 -43.98
N ALA A 278 23.80 31.97 -45.19
CA ALA A 278 23.26 33.04 -46.00
C ALA A 278 22.02 33.69 -45.37
N GLY A 279 22.00 35.03 -45.29
CA GLY A 279 20.85 35.81 -44.81
C GLY A 279 20.75 35.94 -43.29
N ILE A 280 21.66 35.34 -42.52
CA ILE A 280 21.73 35.48 -41.07
C ILE A 280 22.34 36.83 -40.68
N VAL A 281 21.74 37.49 -39.70
CA VAL A 281 22.20 38.76 -39.11
C VAL A 281 22.08 38.72 -37.59
N GLY A 282 23.00 39.35 -36.86
CA GLY A 282 22.93 39.41 -35.41
C GLY A 282 24.27 39.76 -34.79
N LEU A 283 24.41 39.50 -33.49
CA LEU A 283 25.66 39.70 -32.75
C LEU A 283 26.72 38.72 -33.27
N ASP A 284 27.89 39.25 -33.63
CA ASP A 284 29.07 38.49 -34.02
C ASP A 284 29.83 38.08 -32.76
N ALA A 285 29.64 36.84 -32.29
CA ALA A 285 30.21 36.35 -31.03
C ALA A 285 31.74 36.26 -31.09
N TYR A 286 32.28 35.86 -32.24
CA TYR A 286 33.71 35.77 -32.51
C TYR A 286 34.44 37.12 -32.34
N ASN A 287 33.81 38.21 -32.76
CA ASN A 287 34.40 39.56 -32.69
C ASN A 287 33.98 40.39 -31.46
N THR A 288 32.80 40.15 -30.90
CA THR A 288 32.26 40.99 -29.81
C THR A 288 32.66 40.48 -28.43
N ILE A 289 32.48 39.18 -28.21
CA ILE A 289 32.75 38.52 -26.91
C ILE A 289 33.94 37.57 -26.96
N TYR A 290 34.62 37.52 -28.11
CA TYR A 290 35.82 36.70 -28.37
C TYR A 290 35.58 35.19 -28.17
N CYS A 291 34.34 34.75 -28.43
CA CYS A 291 33.94 33.34 -28.34
C CYS A 291 34.21 32.64 -29.68
N ASP A 292 35.26 31.81 -29.73
CA ASP A 292 35.66 31.09 -30.94
C ASP A 292 35.35 29.60 -30.85
N ALA A 293 34.06 29.25 -30.90
CA ALA A 293 33.61 27.87 -30.75
C ALA A 293 34.19 26.90 -31.81
N LEU A 294 34.47 27.39 -33.04
CA LEU A 294 35.08 26.54 -34.06
C LEU A 294 36.53 26.18 -33.73
N ALA A 295 37.26 27.00 -32.95
CA ALA A 295 38.57 26.63 -32.45
C ALA A 295 38.50 25.38 -31.58
N TRP A 296 37.53 25.36 -30.64
CA TRP A 296 37.38 24.28 -29.67
C TRP A 296 36.96 22.98 -30.33
N MET A 297 36.04 23.05 -31.28
CA MET A 297 35.62 21.89 -32.09
C MET A 297 36.80 21.35 -32.91
N LYS A 298 37.51 22.22 -33.64
CA LYS A 298 38.66 21.83 -34.47
C LYS A 298 39.80 21.24 -33.65
N GLU A 299 40.01 21.71 -32.44
CA GLU A 299 41.05 21.22 -31.54
C GLU A 299 40.64 19.95 -30.77
N GLY A 300 39.34 19.65 -30.68
CA GLY A 300 38.82 18.56 -29.85
C GLY A 300 38.92 18.84 -28.34
N THR A 301 38.83 20.11 -27.93
CA THR A 301 38.88 20.53 -26.51
C THR A 301 37.50 20.67 -25.88
N VAL A 302 36.48 20.12 -26.53
CA VAL A 302 35.10 19.98 -26.06
C VAL A 302 34.55 18.67 -26.63
N ASP A 303 33.71 17.98 -25.87
CA ASP A 303 32.98 16.80 -26.35
C ASP A 303 31.67 17.18 -27.05
N TYR A 304 31.11 18.36 -26.72
CA TYR A 304 29.92 18.89 -27.37
C TYR A 304 29.84 20.43 -27.34
N ILE A 305 29.08 20.98 -28.29
CA ILE A 305 28.70 22.39 -28.35
C ILE A 305 27.18 22.51 -28.29
N THR A 306 26.69 23.52 -27.57
CA THR A 306 25.25 23.77 -27.38
C THR A 306 24.85 25.15 -27.90
N PRO A 307 24.81 25.39 -29.21
CA PRO A 307 24.59 26.73 -29.74
C PRO A 307 23.19 27.24 -29.36
N GLN A 308 23.13 28.43 -28.78
CA GLN A 308 21.88 29.05 -28.30
C GLN A 308 21.02 29.57 -29.45
N GLN A 309 20.20 28.70 -30.03
CA GLN A 309 19.30 29.01 -31.15
C GLN A 309 17.92 29.44 -30.64
N TYR A 310 17.86 30.57 -29.95
CA TYR A 310 16.66 31.07 -29.27
C TYR A 310 15.72 31.87 -30.17
N TRP A 311 15.63 31.48 -31.44
CA TRP A 311 14.82 32.12 -32.47
C TRP A 311 13.89 31.10 -33.13
N PRO A 312 12.72 31.51 -33.63
CA PRO A 312 11.86 30.63 -34.41
C PRO A 312 12.44 30.39 -35.81
N THR A 313 11.77 29.56 -36.61
CA THR A 313 12.03 29.45 -38.05
C THR A 313 11.57 30.72 -38.77
N GLY A 314 12.21 31.05 -39.89
CA GLY A 314 12.12 32.33 -40.57
C GLY A 314 12.84 33.48 -39.84
N GLY A 315 12.84 34.66 -40.46
CA GLY A 315 13.49 35.86 -39.92
C GLY A 315 14.99 35.96 -40.22
N GLY A 316 15.65 36.94 -39.60
CA GLY A 316 17.08 37.21 -39.76
C GLY A 316 17.99 36.31 -38.93
N GLN A 317 17.43 35.51 -38.02
CA GLN A 317 18.13 34.52 -37.20
C GLN A 317 17.44 33.16 -37.35
N ASP A 318 17.11 32.79 -38.58
CA ASP A 318 16.35 31.59 -38.89
C ASP A 318 16.96 30.34 -38.26
N TYR A 319 16.19 29.68 -37.40
CA TYR A 319 16.59 28.47 -36.70
C TYR A 319 17.06 27.37 -37.66
N GLU A 320 16.33 27.12 -38.75
CA GLU A 320 16.63 26.00 -39.67
C GLU A 320 17.96 26.23 -40.39
N THR A 321 18.20 27.45 -40.87
CA THR A 321 19.45 27.87 -41.50
C THR A 321 20.63 27.76 -40.54
N LEU A 322 20.48 28.25 -39.29
CA LEU A 322 21.53 28.14 -38.28
C LEU A 322 21.78 26.69 -37.88
N ASN A 323 20.74 25.88 -37.71
CA ASN A 323 20.88 24.47 -37.36
C ASN A 323 21.64 23.68 -38.44
N ASN A 324 21.29 23.88 -39.71
CA ASN A 324 22.00 23.28 -40.83
C ASN A 324 23.48 23.69 -40.87
N TRP A 325 23.78 24.96 -40.59
CA TRP A 325 25.16 25.45 -40.55
C TRP A 325 25.97 24.80 -39.41
N TRP A 326 25.42 24.76 -38.20
CA TRP A 326 26.08 24.07 -37.07
C TRP A 326 26.22 22.57 -37.30
N ALA A 327 25.27 21.94 -38.00
CA ALA A 327 25.39 20.54 -38.44
C ALA A 327 26.58 20.34 -39.39
N ASP A 328 26.80 21.26 -40.34
CA ASP A 328 27.97 21.20 -41.23
C ASP A 328 29.28 21.40 -40.45
N MET A 329 29.29 22.21 -39.39
CA MET A 329 30.47 22.38 -38.52
C MET A 329 30.73 21.12 -37.68
N SER A 330 29.67 20.48 -37.19
CA SER A 330 29.70 19.22 -36.45
C SER A 330 30.31 18.10 -37.29
N ASP A 331 29.83 17.93 -38.53
CA ASP A 331 30.36 16.95 -39.49
C ASP A 331 31.81 17.24 -39.89
N LYS A 332 32.18 18.52 -40.03
CA LYS A 332 33.56 18.93 -40.40
C LYS A 332 34.57 18.68 -39.28
N PHE A 333 34.19 18.90 -38.03
CA PHE A 333 35.12 18.91 -36.89
C PHE A 333 34.92 17.76 -35.90
N ASP A 334 34.00 16.83 -36.17
CA ASP A 334 33.76 15.64 -35.33
C ASP A 334 33.45 16.02 -33.86
N SER A 335 32.45 16.87 -33.68
CA SER A 335 31.98 17.32 -32.36
C SER A 335 30.47 17.28 -32.32
N HIS A 336 29.87 16.83 -31.21
CA HIS A 336 28.41 16.81 -31.09
C HIS A 336 27.80 18.21 -30.96
N ILE A 337 26.60 18.37 -31.53
CA ILE A 337 25.75 19.55 -31.34
C ILE A 337 24.49 19.15 -30.57
N TYR A 338 24.23 19.82 -29.46
CA TYR A 338 22.95 19.78 -28.76
C TYR A 338 22.30 21.15 -28.90
N THR A 339 21.22 21.32 -29.65
CA THR A 339 20.75 22.69 -29.92
C THR A 339 20.13 23.33 -28.66
N GLY A 340 20.55 24.55 -28.32
CA GLY A 340 19.91 25.34 -27.27
C GLY A 340 18.54 25.88 -27.71
N GLN A 341 17.47 25.44 -27.05
CA GLN A 341 16.08 25.77 -27.35
C GLN A 341 15.56 26.87 -26.41
N GLY A 342 15.03 27.95 -26.97
CA GLY A 342 14.57 29.12 -26.21
C GLY A 342 13.13 29.02 -25.72
N THR A 343 12.76 28.02 -24.91
CA THR A 343 11.38 27.86 -24.41
C THR A 343 10.90 29.06 -23.59
N TYR A 344 11.82 29.84 -23.00
CA TYR A 344 11.49 31.05 -22.26
C TYR A 344 10.78 32.11 -23.12
N ARG A 345 10.92 32.03 -24.45
CA ARG A 345 10.24 32.89 -25.43
C ARG A 345 8.75 32.60 -25.58
N LEU A 346 8.28 31.44 -25.11
CA LEU A 346 6.85 31.12 -25.07
C LEU A 346 6.14 31.99 -24.02
N SER A 347 4.91 32.41 -24.34
CA SER A 347 4.01 32.97 -23.33
C SER A 347 3.55 31.87 -22.36
N ASN A 348 2.91 32.22 -21.24
CA ASN A 348 2.39 31.23 -20.29
C ASN A 348 1.24 30.38 -20.87
N SER A 349 0.61 30.84 -21.96
CA SER A 349 -0.49 30.16 -22.65
C SER A 349 -0.39 30.37 -24.16
N PRO A 350 0.62 29.75 -24.80
CA PRO A 350 0.86 29.92 -26.23
C PRO A 350 -0.22 29.17 -27.02
N ALA A 351 -0.42 29.58 -28.27
CA ALA A 351 -1.23 28.80 -29.20
C ALA A 351 -0.55 27.45 -29.49
N THR A 352 -1.34 26.39 -29.72
CA THR A 352 -0.80 25.08 -30.09
C THR A 352 -0.18 25.13 -31.48
N ARG A 353 -0.91 25.63 -32.47
CA ARG A 353 -0.48 25.75 -33.87
C ARG A 353 -0.59 27.18 -34.37
N LYS A 354 0.18 27.50 -35.41
CA LYS A 354 0.10 28.80 -36.11
C LYS A 354 -1.31 29.11 -36.62
N SER A 355 -2.08 28.10 -37.01
CA SER A 355 -3.48 28.23 -37.46
C SER A 355 -4.44 28.75 -36.38
N ASP A 356 -4.06 28.65 -35.11
CA ASP A 356 -4.92 28.95 -33.97
C ASP A 356 -4.75 30.42 -33.52
N LEU A 357 -3.85 31.17 -34.17
CA LEU A 357 -3.63 32.59 -33.96
C LEU A 357 -4.63 33.43 -34.79
N SER A 358 -5.22 34.45 -34.18
CA SER A 358 -5.98 35.47 -34.91
C SER A 358 -5.04 36.47 -35.61
N ASP A 359 -5.47 37.08 -36.72
CA ASP A 359 -4.66 38.05 -37.50
C ASP A 359 -4.11 39.21 -36.64
N SER A 360 -4.76 39.56 -35.53
CA SER A 360 -4.33 40.59 -34.58
C SER A 360 -3.16 40.18 -33.67
N ASN A 361 -2.83 38.89 -33.58
CA ASN A 361 -1.77 38.33 -32.73
C ASN A 361 -0.49 38.00 -33.51
N LEU A 362 -0.51 38.09 -34.84
CA LEU A 362 0.68 37.90 -35.69
C LEU A 362 1.70 39.04 -35.52
N ASP A 363 1.26 40.24 -35.11
CA ASP A 363 2.11 41.43 -34.97
C ASP A 363 2.75 41.61 -33.57
N VAL A 364 2.39 40.80 -32.57
CA VAL A 364 2.63 41.15 -31.14
C VAL A 364 3.82 40.43 -30.47
N LEU A 365 4.53 39.53 -31.17
CA LEU A 365 5.76 38.91 -30.64
C LEU A 365 7.04 39.48 -31.28
N HIS A 366 7.07 40.80 -31.50
CA HIS A 366 8.29 41.49 -31.92
C HIS A 366 9.22 41.69 -30.72
N GLU A 367 10.48 41.29 -30.94
CA GLU A 367 11.68 41.52 -30.13
C GLU A 367 11.56 42.66 -29.11
N GLN A 368 11.90 42.39 -27.85
CA GLN A 368 12.18 43.44 -26.88
C GLN A 368 13.42 44.22 -27.32
N LYS A 369 13.12 45.28 -28.09
CA LYS A 369 13.83 46.55 -28.27
C LYS A 369 14.61 46.97 -27.03
N GLU A 370 15.93 46.94 -27.12
CA GLU A 370 16.78 48.09 -26.75
C GLU A 370 18.25 47.90 -27.20
N TYR A 371 18.71 46.66 -27.44
CA TYR A 371 20.12 46.41 -27.76
C TYR A 371 20.45 46.33 -29.27
N PHE A 372 19.49 45.97 -30.13
CA PHE A 372 19.79 45.45 -31.48
C PHE A 372 19.44 46.39 -32.66
N ASP A 373 18.94 47.60 -32.39
CA ASP A 373 18.47 48.53 -33.44
C ASP A 373 19.59 49.43 -34.02
N GLN A 374 20.88 49.03 -33.94
CA GLN A 374 22.00 49.84 -34.46
C GLN A 374 22.45 49.50 -35.90
N SER A 375 21.74 48.66 -36.66
CA SER A 375 22.01 48.51 -38.09
C SER A 375 20.86 49.03 -38.95
N SER A 376 21.01 50.26 -39.42
CA SER A 376 20.13 50.86 -40.42
C SER A 376 20.29 50.16 -41.77
N ASN A 377 19.36 49.28 -42.14
CA ASN A 377 19.02 49.08 -43.55
C ASN A 377 17.57 48.59 -43.72
N SER A 378 16.74 49.51 -44.17
CA SER A 378 15.41 49.22 -44.71
C SER A 378 15.56 48.52 -46.06
N ASN A 379 15.22 47.23 -46.16
CA ASN A 379 14.44 46.61 -47.24
C ASN A 379 14.34 45.07 -47.05
N SER A 380 13.12 44.55 -47.18
CA SER A 380 12.62 43.19 -46.90
C SER A 380 12.67 42.74 -45.43
N ARG A 381 11.58 43.01 -44.68
CA ARG A 381 11.31 42.31 -43.42
C ARG A 381 11.12 40.81 -43.73
N ILE A 382 12.10 39.98 -43.39
CA ILE A 382 11.93 38.53 -43.41
C ILE A 382 11.04 38.20 -42.20
N SER A 383 9.84 37.68 -42.43
CA SER A 383 8.91 37.34 -41.34
C SER A 383 9.40 36.09 -40.63
N ALA A 384 9.55 36.19 -39.31
CA ALA A 384 9.74 35.04 -38.43
C ALA A 384 8.39 34.32 -38.18
N ASP A 385 8.44 33.02 -37.87
CA ASP A 385 7.29 32.27 -37.38
C ASP A 385 6.97 32.64 -35.92
N ALA A 386 5.76 32.34 -35.47
CA ALA A 386 5.32 32.63 -34.11
C ALA A 386 5.81 31.56 -33.12
N TRP A 387 6.04 31.96 -31.87
CA TRP A 387 6.33 31.05 -30.76
C TRP A 387 5.05 30.30 -30.33
N THR A 388 4.84 29.12 -30.92
CA THR A 388 3.77 28.17 -30.58
C THR A 388 4.35 26.87 -30.05
N LEU A 389 3.52 26.01 -29.42
CA LEU A 389 3.99 24.68 -29.00
C LEU A 389 4.51 23.86 -30.19
N SER A 390 3.84 23.93 -31.34
CA SER A 390 4.29 23.28 -32.58
C SER A 390 5.62 23.80 -33.11
N GLN A 391 6.04 25.01 -32.72
CA GLN A 391 7.33 25.55 -33.15
C GLN A 391 8.49 24.82 -32.46
N ILE A 392 8.35 24.52 -31.16
CA ILE A 392 9.36 23.76 -30.39
C ILE A 392 9.52 22.36 -30.97
N THR A 393 8.42 21.67 -31.27
CA THR A 393 8.52 20.31 -31.81
C THR A 393 8.98 20.28 -33.27
N ARG A 394 8.69 21.33 -34.05
CA ARG A 394 9.31 21.53 -35.37
C ARG A 394 10.83 21.67 -35.26
N GLN A 395 11.33 22.44 -34.30
CA GLN A 395 12.77 22.60 -34.07
C GLN A 395 13.44 21.26 -33.72
N VAL A 396 12.82 20.43 -32.88
CA VAL A 396 13.30 19.07 -32.60
C VAL A 396 13.34 18.21 -33.86
N LYS A 397 12.32 18.29 -34.73
CA LYS A 397 12.29 17.57 -36.02
C LYS A 397 13.39 18.03 -36.98
N ILE A 398 13.72 19.33 -36.99
CA ILE A 398 14.87 19.87 -37.75
C ILE A 398 16.18 19.30 -37.19
N ASN A 399 16.35 19.28 -35.86
CA ASN A 399 17.54 18.70 -35.24
C ASN A 399 17.74 17.24 -35.65
N ARG A 400 16.68 16.42 -35.56
CA ARG A 400 16.72 15.01 -35.96
C ARG A 400 17.02 14.80 -37.44
N ALA A 401 16.63 15.74 -38.31
CA ALA A 401 16.98 15.66 -39.74
C ALA A 401 18.50 15.82 -39.97
N ASN A 402 19.22 16.42 -39.02
CA ASN A 402 20.67 16.60 -39.03
C ASN A 402 21.41 15.63 -38.08
N ASP A 403 20.75 14.59 -37.56
CA ASP A 403 21.38 13.62 -36.66
C ASP A 403 22.63 12.96 -37.27
N ALA A 404 22.56 12.61 -38.56
CA ALA A 404 23.67 11.98 -39.27
C ALA A 404 24.91 12.88 -39.40
N LYS A 405 24.76 14.20 -39.20
CA LYS A 405 25.84 15.19 -39.20
C LYS A 405 26.32 15.55 -37.79
N GLY A 406 25.80 14.91 -36.75
CA GLY A 406 26.20 15.14 -35.36
C GLY A 406 25.31 16.09 -34.56
N VAL A 407 24.14 16.50 -35.08
CA VAL A 407 23.10 17.18 -34.26
C VAL A 407 22.34 16.13 -33.45
N LYS A 408 22.84 15.84 -32.25
CA LYS A 408 22.47 14.69 -31.44
C LYS A 408 21.44 14.96 -30.34
N GLY A 409 20.86 16.16 -30.29
CA GLY A 409 19.85 16.45 -29.27
C GLY A 409 19.54 17.94 -29.07
N SER A 410 18.94 18.24 -27.91
CA SER A 410 18.52 19.59 -27.53
C SER A 410 18.75 19.85 -26.04
N VAL A 411 18.94 21.11 -25.69
CA VAL A 411 18.92 21.60 -24.29
C VAL A 411 17.94 22.75 -24.16
N TYR A 412 17.02 22.69 -23.20
CA TYR A 412 15.93 23.67 -23.05
C TYR A 412 16.28 24.77 -22.05
N PHE A 413 16.26 26.03 -22.50
CA PHE A 413 16.35 27.21 -21.63
C PHE A 413 14.94 27.77 -21.41
N ARG A 414 14.31 27.48 -20.27
CA ARG A 414 14.88 26.90 -19.03
C ARG A 414 13.94 25.96 -18.27
N ALA A 415 14.44 25.29 -17.25
CA ALA A 415 13.73 24.32 -16.41
C ALA A 415 12.32 24.75 -16.00
N MET A 416 12.14 25.96 -15.45
CA MET A 416 10.83 26.43 -14.99
C MET A 416 9.80 26.64 -16.10
N ASP A 417 10.19 26.63 -17.38
CA ASP A 417 9.22 26.75 -18.47
C ASP A 417 8.28 25.55 -18.54
N PHE A 418 8.70 24.37 -18.07
CA PHE A 418 7.87 23.16 -18.03
C PHE A 418 6.75 23.24 -16.98
N TRP A 419 6.82 24.18 -16.04
CA TRP A 419 5.73 24.55 -15.12
C TRP A 419 5.01 25.83 -15.56
N ARG A 420 5.75 26.82 -16.05
CA ARG A 420 5.22 28.14 -16.43
C ARG A 420 4.32 28.09 -17.68
N VAL A 421 4.69 27.26 -18.66
CA VAL A 421 4.04 27.21 -19.98
C VAL A 421 3.00 26.09 -20.00
N SER A 422 1.73 26.48 -20.03
CA SER A 422 0.63 25.53 -20.06
C SER A 422 0.68 24.60 -21.28
N GLY A 423 0.69 23.29 -21.03
CA GLY A 423 0.66 22.25 -22.05
C GLY A 423 1.99 21.94 -22.74
N LEU A 424 3.11 22.57 -22.37
CA LEU A 424 4.41 22.30 -22.99
C LEU A 424 4.85 20.83 -22.81
N SER A 425 4.85 20.35 -21.56
CA SER A 425 5.23 18.99 -21.19
C SER A 425 4.38 17.94 -21.93
N ASP A 426 3.05 18.06 -21.84
CA ASP A 426 2.10 17.14 -22.50
C ASP A 426 2.29 17.11 -24.02
N TYR A 427 2.51 18.29 -24.62
CA TYR A 427 2.67 18.41 -26.06
C TYR A 427 3.97 17.78 -26.55
N MET A 428 5.08 17.96 -25.82
CA MET A 428 6.37 17.35 -26.15
C MET A 428 6.33 15.83 -25.99
N LEU A 429 5.76 15.33 -24.89
CA LEU A 429 5.54 13.89 -24.67
C LEU A 429 4.70 13.27 -25.78
N THR A 430 3.70 13.99 -26.28
CA THR A 430 2.82 13.50 -27.35
C THR A 430 3.47 13.54 -28.74
N ASP A 431 4.31 14.53 -29.06
CA ASP A 431 4.77 14.75 -30.45
C ASP A 431 6.22 14.35 -30.72
N VAL A 432 7.13 14.42 -29.75
CA VAL A 432 8.57 14.17 -29.98
C VAL A 432 9.26 13.30 -28.94
N TYR A 433 8.84 13.30 -27.68
CA TYR A 433 9.49 12.55 -26.57
C TYR A 433 8.60 11.44 -26.02
N GLN A 434 7.99 10.67 -26.92
CA GLN A 434 7.03 9.59 -26.59
C GLN A 434 7.66 8.41 -25.84
N ALA A 435 8.95 8.15 -26.06
CA ALA A 435 9.68 7.03 -25.48
C ALA A 435 10.96 7.52 -24.79
N LYS A 436 11.43 6.76 -23.81
CA LYS A 436 12.77 6.93 -23.24
C LYS A 436 13.82 6.57 -24.28
N VAL A 437 14.97 7.23 -24.22
CA VAL A 437 16.08 7.06 -25.16
C VAL A 437 17.40 7.16 -24.41
N LEU A 438 18.44 6.59 -24.99
CA LEU A 438 19.78 6.64 -24.43
C LEU A 438 20.50 7.93 -24.82
N LEU A 439 21.61 8.22 -24.16
CA LEU A 439 22.48 9.33 -24.56
C LEU A 439 23.29 8.98 -25.81
N PRO A 440 23.67 9.97 -26.61
CA PRO A 440 24.62 9.80 -27.72
C PRO A 440 25.99 9.29 -27.21
N VAL A 441 26.62 8.39 -27.97
CA VAL A 441 27.96 7.86 -27.68
C VAL A 441 28.99 8.97 -27.82
N MET A 442 29.88 9.15 -26.85
CA MET A 442 31.01 10.07 -26.98
C MET A 442 31.85 9.72 -28.22
N ILE A 443 32.29 10.74 -28.94
CA ILE A 443 32.98 10.55 -30.23
C ILE A 443 34.31 9.85 -30.02
N ASN A 444 34.62 8.86 -30.87
CA ASN A 444 35.86 8.06 -30.84
C ASN A 444 36.08 7.20 -29.58
N GLU A 445 35.06 7.01 -28.74
CA GLU A 445 35.12 6.16 -27.55
C GLU A 445 34.45 4.80 -27.79
N GLU A 446 35.24 3.72 -27.77
CA GLU A 446 34.74 2.35 -27.88
C GLU A 446 34.57 1.73 -26.49
N LEU A 447 33.57 0.85 -26.36
CA LEU A 447 33.34 0.11 -25.13
C LEU A 447 34.48 -0.88 -24.86
N GLU A 448 35.26 -0.64 -23.80
CA GLU A 448 36.13 -1.68 -23.25
C GLU A 448 35.31 -2.62 -22.36
N LEU A 449 35.09 -3.84 -22.85
CA LEU A 449 34.30 -4.86 -22.15
C LEU A 449 35.14 -5.62 -21.12
N SER A 450 34.67 -5.66 -19.86
CA SER A 450 35.16 -6.60 -18.85
C SER A 450 34.21 -7.81 -18.71
N GLY A 451 34.65 -9.01 -19.10
CA GLY A 451 34.03 -10.28 -18.68
C GLY A 451 32.80 -10.77 -19.48
N ASP A 452 32.07 -11.71 -18.88
CA ASP A 452 30.96 -12.50 -19.47
C ASP A 452 29.59 -11.77 -19.47
N GLY A 453 29.54 -10.48 -19.11
CA GLY A 453 28.31 -9.70 -18.98
C GLY A 453 27.69 -9.74 -17.58
N VAL A 454 26.43 -9.30 -17.46
CA VAL A 454 25.68 -9.28 -16.19
C VAL A 454 25.23 -10.70 -15.80
N THR A 455 25.36 -11.04 -14.52
CA THR A 455 24.94 -12.35 -13.96
C THR A 455 24.16 -12.17 -12.65
N ASN A 456 23.57 -13.26 -12.13
CA ASN A 456 22.98 -13.31 -10.78
C ASN A 456 21.92 -12.22 -10.52
N ILE A 457 20.97 -12.06 -11.45
CA ILE A 457 19.87 -11.09 -11.35
C ILE A 457 18.86 -11.60 -10.31
N ARG A 458 18.67 -10.85 -9.22
CA ARG A 458 17.91 -11.28 -8.04
C ARG A 458 17.26 -10.10 -7.33
N PHE A 459 16.33 -10.39 -6.42
CA PHE A 459 15.81 -9.39 -5.49
C PHE A 459 16.52 -9.49 -4.14
N GLU A 460 16.85 -8.35 -3.55
CA GLU A 460 17.45 -8.25 -2.22
C GLU A 460 16.74 -7.16 -1.40
N GLN A 461 16.62 -7.40 -0.10
CA GLN A 461 16.13 -6.39 0.83
C GLN A 461 17.28 -5.52 1.33
N ASN A 462 17.14 -4.21 1.19
CA ASN A 462 18.02 -3.25 1.86
C ASN A 462 17.51 -2.95 3.27
N GLU A 463 18.40 -2.54 4.18
CA GLU A 463 18.03 -2.08 5.53
C GLU A 463 17.00 -0.93 5.43
N GLY A 464 15.70 -1.22 5.60
CA GLY A 464 14.64 -0.22 5.49
C GLY A 464 13.43 -0.54 4.60
N GLU A 465 13.07 -1.82 4.45
CA GLU A 465 11.80 -2.32 3.85
C GLU A 465 11.70 -2.33 2.32
N THR A 466 12.59 -1.70 1.55
CA THR A 466 12.51 -1.70 0.08
C THR A 466 13.20 -2.92 -0.55
N ALA A 467 12.46 -3.63 -1.39
CA ALA A 467 13.00 -4.70 -2.25
C ALA A 467 13.66 -4.07 -3.47
N THR A 468 14.92 -4.40 -3.72
CA THR A 468 15.69 -3.89 -4.85
C THR A 468 16.13 -5.03 -5.76
N LEU A 469 16.09 -4.79 -7.07
CA LEU A 469 16.65 -5.69 -8.06
C LEU A 469 18.17 -5.46 -8.10
N THR A 470 18.95 -6.50 -7.88
CA THR A 470 20.43 -6.47 -7.88
C THR A 470 20.99 -7.48 -8.88
N TRP A 471 22.22 -7.23 -9.32
CA TRP A 471 22.95 -8.12 -10.22
C TRP A 471 24.45 -8.02 -10.00
N ASP A 472 25.21 -8.96 -10.57
CA ASP A 472 26.66 -9.01 -10.45
C ASP A 472 27.30 -8.54 -11.77
N TYR A 473 28.20 -7.56 -11.65
CA TYR A 473 29.05 -7.07 -12.73
C TYR A 473 30.37 -6.53 -12.13
N PRO A 474 31.55 -6.82 -12.71
CA PRO A 474 32.82 -6.26 -12.24
C PRO A 474 32.83 -4.73 -12.31
N ASP A 475 33.32 -4.07 -11.26
CA ASP A 475 33.46 -2.60 -11.17
C ASP A 475 32.16 -1.84 -11.48
N ALA A 476 31.00 -2.41 -11.08
CA ALA A 476 29.68 -1.90 -11.41
C ALA A 476 29.45 -0.43 -11.01
N GLU A 477 30.13 0.07 -9.99
CA GLU A 477 30.09 1.48 -9.57
C GLU A 477 30.51 2.47 -10.68
N ASN A 478 31.32 2.00 -11.64
CA ASN A 478 31.78 2.80 -12.79
C ASN A 478 30.86 2.67 -14.01
N TYR A 479 29.82 1.84 -13.94
CA TYR A 479 28.89 1.59 -15.04
C TYR A 479 27.47 2.03 -14.70
N ARG A 480 26.68 2.19 -15.75
CA ARG A 480 25.23 2.25 -15.69
C ARG A 480 24.68 0.98 -16.31
N PHE A 481 23.40 0.74 -16.08
CA PHE A 481 22.74 -0.44 -16.62
C PHE A 481 21.35 -0.08 -17.10
N ILE A 482 20.97 -0.62 -18.24
CA ILE A 482 19.61 -0.50 -18.76
C ILE A 482 18.82 -1.66 -18.19
N VAL A 483 17.78 -1.35 -17.42
CA VAL A 483 16.88 -2.34 -16.84
C VAL A 483 15.67 -2.50 -17.76
N LEU A 484 15.52 -3.70 -18.34
CA LEU A 484 14.38 -4.08 -19.17
C LEU A 484 13.45 -5.01 -18.38
N GLU A 485 12.14 -4.86 -18.55
CA GLU A 485 11.11 -5.67 -17.85
C GLU A 485 10.06 -6.17 -18.85
N THR A 486 9.70 -7.46 -18.79
CA THR A 486 8.58 -8.03 -19.55
C THR A 486 7.78 -9.05 -18.73
N THR A 487 6.56 -9.34 -19.18
CA THR A 487 5.75 -10.47 -18.74
C THR A 487 5.67 -11.59 -19.78
N ASP A 488 6.23 -11.38 -20.98
CA ASP A 488 6.34 -12.37 -22.05
C ASP A 488 7.81 -12.64 -22.40
N PRO A 489 8.44 -13.68 -21.83
CA PRO A 489 9.84 -14.00 -22.10
C PRO A 489 10.07 -14.59 -23.50
N SER A 490 9.03 -14.76 -24.32
CA SER A 490 9.17 -15.26 -25.69
C SER A 490 9.62 -14.19 -26.69
N THR A 491 9.58 -12.91 -26.31
CA THR A 491 10.10 -11.80 -27.10
C THR A 491 11.61 -11.66 -26.93
N THR A 492 12.27 -10.89 -27.81
CA THR A 492 13.67 -10.47 -27.60
C THR A 492 13.67 -9.15 -26.84
N PRO A 493 14.48 -8.98 -25.79
CA PRO A 493 14.60 -7.71 -25.08
C PRO A 493 14.92 -6.55 -26.03
N SER A 494 14.24 -5.42 -25.84
CA SER A 494 14.44 -4.21 -26.65
C SER A 494 14.36 -2.95 -25.80
N LEU A 495 14.80 -1.81 -26.34
CA LEU A 495 14.69 -0.52 -25.65
C LEU A 495 13.23 -0.07 -25.44
N GLU A 496 12.25 -0.66 -26.14
CA GLU A 496 10.83 -0.42 -25.85
C GLU A 496 10.42 -0.97 -24.48
N ASP A 497 11.12 -2.00 -24.00
CA ASP A 497 10.92 -2.63 -22.70
C ASP A 497 11.68 -1.90 -21.57
N MET A 498 12.34 -0.78 -21.88
CA MET A 498 13.20 -0.07 -20.94
C MET A 498 12.41 0.53 -19.78
N LYS A 499 12.67 0.00 -18.60
CA LYS A 499 12.10 0.48 -17.35
C LYS A 499 12.90 1.63 -16.76
N ALA A 500 14.21 1.52 -16.72
CA ALA A 500 15.08 2.52 -16.10
C ALA A 500 16.53 2.42 -16.59
N ILE A 501 17.31 3.46 -16.28
CA ILE A 501 18.76 3.43 -16.27
C ILE A 501 19.18 3.43 -14.79
N ALA A 502 19.86 2.39 -14.35
CA ALA A 502 20.40 2.26 -13.01
C ALA A 502 21.87 2.71 -13.00
N TYR A 503 22.27 3.42 -11.95
CA TYR A 503 23.67 3.74 -11.66
C TYR A 503 24.17 2.72 -10.63
N GLY A 504 25.21 1.97 -10.99
CA GLY A 504 25.61 0.79 -10.20
C GLY A 504 24.71 -0.42 -10.45
N ASN A 505 24.88 -1.46 -9.63
CA ASN A 505 24.25 -2.76 -9.82
C ASN A 505 22.93 -2.96 -9.05
N VAL A 506 22.20 -1.88 -8.81
CA VAL A 506 20.96 -1.89 -8.02
C VAL A 506 19.89 -1.02 -8.69
N PHE A 507 18.65 -1.52 -8.67
CA PHE A 507 17.47 -0.79 -9.13
C PHE A 507 16.33 -0.92 -8.13
N ASP A 508 15.76 0.22 -7.73
CA ASP A 508 14.59 0.25 -6.83
C ASP A 508 13.30 -0.08 -7.60
N ALA A 509 12.70 -1.23 -7.31
CA ALA A 509 11.48 -1.72 -7.96
C ALA A 509 10.18 -1.41 -7.20
N THR A 510 10.24 -0.71 -6.05
CA THR A 510 9.15 -0.58 -5.07
C THR A 510 7.91 0.19 -5.54
N GLY A 511 7.98 0.92 -6.66
CA GLY A 511 6.84 1.64 -7.23
C GLY A 511 5.98 0.83 -8.21
N SER A 512 6.38 -0.40 -8.55
CA SER A 512 5.52 -1.28 -9.32
C SER A 512 4.59 -2.05 -8.38
N GLU A 513 3.30 -2.17 -8.70
CA GLU A 513 2.41 -3.12 -8.01
C GLU A 513 3.06 -4.51 -8.14
N MET A 514 3.87 -4.90 -7.15
CA MET A 514 4.65 -6.13 -7.19
C MET A 514 3.72 -7.27 -6.83
N THR A 515 2.93 -7.67 -7.82
CA THR A 515 2.12 -8.89 -7.79
C THR A 515 3.03 -10.09 -8.10
N ASN A 516 2.60 -11.28 -7.68
CA ASN A 516 3.24 -12.59 -7.93
C ASN A 516 3.25 -13.00 -9.42
N GLU A 517 3.38 -12.04 -10.34
CA GLU A 517 3.42 -12.29 -11.78
C GLU A 517 4.83 -12.70 -12.23
N ASP A 518 4.89 -13.60 -13.22
CA ASP A 518 6.13 -14.06 -13.88
C ASP A 518 6.81 -12.90 -14.63
N LYS A 519 7.46 -11.99 -13.91
CA LYS A 519 8.27 -10.93 -14.48
C LYS A 519 9.64 -11.46 -14.85
N TYR A 520 10.10 -11.07 -16.03
CA TYR A 520 11.44 -11.37 -16.52
C TYR A 520 12.22 -10.09 -16.74
N TYR A 521 13.51 -10.14 -16.43
CA TYR A 521 14.40 -9.00 -16.55
C TYR A 521 15.53 -9.30 -17.52
N SER A 522 15.96 -8.26 -18.23
CA SER A 522 17.24 -8.27 -18.93
C SER A 522 17.97 -6.99 -18.57
N ILE A 523 19.24 -7.14 -18.19
CA ILE A 523 20.10 -6.04 -17.76
C ILE A 523 21.18 -5.87 -18.81
N TRP A 524 21.20 -4.72 -19.48
CA TRP A 524 22.25 -4.39 -20.45
C TRP A 524 23.28 -3.49 -19.80
N VAL A 525 24.56 -3.71 -20.13
CA VAL A 525 25.63 -2.84 -19.66
C VAL A 525 25.58 -1.54 -20.47
N TYR A 526 25.62 -0.41 -19.77
CA TYR A 526 25.62 0.92 -20.35
C TYR A 526 26.77 1.73 -19.76
N ASP A 527 27.84 1.94 -20.54
CA ASP A 527 28.99 2.67 -20.01
C ASP A 527 28.72 4.19 -19.88
N ARG A 528 29.63 4.89 -19.21
CA ARG A 528 29.55 6.34 -19.01
C ARG A 528 29.77 7.13 -20.32
N PHE A 529 30.38 6.50 -21.35
CA PHE A 529 30.58 7.10 -22.67
C PHE A 529 29.32 7.05 -23.55
N GLY A 530 28.35 6.18 -23.26
CA GLY A 530 27.09 6.03 -23.99
C GLY A 530 27.02 4.76 -24.85
N ASN A 531 27.99 3.85 -24.73
CA ASN A 531 28.00 2.54 -25.38
C ASN A 531 27.15 1.53 -24.64
N VAL A 532 26.59 0.57 -25.38
CA VAL A 532 25.67 -0.44 -24.86
C VAL A 532 26.18 -1.83 -25.25
N GLN A 533 26.20 -2.74 -24.28
CA GLN A 533 26.29 -4.17 -24.52
C GLN A 533 24.94 -4.80 -24.20
N SER A 534 24.20 -5.21 -25.24
CA SER A 534 22.91 -5.86 -25.07
C SER A 534 23.06 -7.28 -24.52
N ASN A 535 22.12 -7.66 -23.65
CA ASN A 535 21.87 -9.03 -23.27
C ASN A 535 20.54 -9.47 -23.90
N GLU A 536 20.61 -10.28 -24.96
CA GLU A 536 19.44 -10.65 -25.78
C GLU A 536 18.59 -11.77 -25.16
N VAL A 537 18.81 -12.09 -23.88
CA VAL A 537 18.11 -13.15 -23.17
C VAL A 537 17.35 -12.57 -21.97
N TRP A 538 16.07 -12.93 -21.86
CA TRP A 538 15.30 -12.73 -20.64
C TRP A 538 15.75 -13.70 -19.57
N SER A 539 16.15 -13.18 -18.41
CA SER A 539 16.48 -13.99 -17.25
C SER A 539 15.28 -14.07 -16.32
N GLY A 540 14.94 -15.30 -15.90
CA GLY A 540 14.07 -15.49 -14.75
C GLY A 540 14.80 -15.03 -13.49
N LEU A 541 14.05 -14.62 -12.47
CA LEU A 541 14.61 -14.23 -11.19
C LEU A 541 15.20 -15.44 -10.47
N GLU A 542 16.36 -15.28 -9.86
CA GLU A 542 16.96 -16.32 -9.02
C GLU A 542 16.33 -16.33 -7.61
N VAL A 543 16.00 -17.53 -7.11
CA VAL A 543 15.62 -17.72 -5.71
C VAL A 543 16.84 -17.49 -4.80
N PRO A 544 16.64 -17.15 -3.51
CA PRO A 544 17.75 -16.84 -2.62
C PRO A 544 18.68 -18.03 -2.38
N GLU A 545 19.89 -17.77 -1.90
CA GLU A 545 20.78 -18.82 -1.40
C GLU A 545 20.20 -19.53 -0.17
N THR A 546 20.41 -20.84 -0.08
CA THR A 546 19.98 -21.63 1.08
C THR A 546 20.63 -21.10 2.37
N PRO A 547 19.85 -20.78 3.42
CA PRO A 547 20.43 -20.25 4.65
C PRO A 547 21.32 -21.27 5.37
N ILE A 548 22.37 -20.75 5.99
CA ILE A 548 23.31 -21.51 6.81
C ILE A 548 23.05 -21.20 8.28
N ILE A 549 22.58 -22.19 9.05
CA ILE A 549 22.37 -22.04 10.49
C ILE A 549 23.71 -21.85 11.20
N THR A 550 23.81 -20.84 12.06
CA THR A 550 25.00 -20.54 12.88
C THR A 550 24.82 -20.94 14.34
N SER A 551 23.58 -21.07 14.83
CA SER A 551 23.31 -21.65 16.15
C SER A 551 23.83 -23.09 16.24
N GLU A 552 24.38 -23.46 17.39
CA GLU A 552 24.75 -24.85 17.67
C GLU A 552 23.49 -25.73 17.71
N SER A 553 23.62 -26.97 17.22
CA SER A 553 22.56 -27.99 17.31
C SER A 553 22.71 -28.81 18.59
N ASP A 554 21.61 -29.44 19.04
CA ASP A 554 21.54 -30.23 20.28
C ASP A 554 21.89 -29.40 21.53
N VAL A 555 21.50 -28.12 21.53
CA VAL A 555 21.71 -27.19 22.64
C VAL A 555 20.46 -26.99 23.49
N VAL A 556 20.65 -26.54 24.73
CA VAL A 556 19.58 -26.11 25.62
C VAL A 556 19.55 -24.58 25.63
N LEU A 557 18.44 -23.98 25.19
CA LEU A 557 18.25 -22.53 25.11
C LEU A 557 17.42 -22.03 26.28
N ALA A 558 17.81 -20.88 26.84
CA ALA A 558 16.98 -20.17 27.81
C ALA A 558 15.78 -19.52 27.09
N TYR A 559 14.55 -19.83 27.50
CA TYR A 559 13.33 -19.40 26.79
C TYR A 559 13.25 -17.88 26.56
N GLU A 560 13.62 -17.09 27.59
CA GLU A 560 13.50 -15.62 27.58
C GLU A 560 14.59 -14.89 26.81
N THR A 561 15.68 -15.56 26.41
CA THR A 561 16.83 -14.92 25.75
C THR A 561 17.38 -15.71 24.57
N GLY A 562 16.83 -16.88 24.28
CA GLY A 562 17.32 -17.78 23.25
C GLY A 562 17.01 -17.27 21.85
N THR A 563 17.93 -17.49 20.94
CA THR A 563 17.80 -17.12 19.53
C THR A 563 18.10 -18.31 18.63
N LEU A 564 17.42 -18.35 17.50
CA LEU A 564 17.76 -19.14 16.34
C LEU A 564 18.48 -18.20 15.38
N ASP A 565 19.73 -18.50 15.02
CA ASP A 565 20.62 -17.60 14.28
C ASP A 565 21.14 -18.28 13.01
N TRP A 566 21.30 -17.51 11.95
CA TRP A 566 21.81 -17.96 10.65
C TRP A 566 22.66 -16.88 9.97
N GLU A 567 23.40 -17.26 8.93
CA GLU A 567 24.11 -16.32 8.07
C GLU A 567 23.14 -15.63 7.11
N HIS A 568 23.46 -14.40 6.69
CA HIS A 568 22.69 -13.72 5.65
C HIS A 568 22.73 -14.52 4.34
N SER A 569 21.55 -14.94 3.84
CA SER A 569 21.41 -15.54 2.52
C SER A 569 21.43 -14.46 1.44
N LEU A 570 22.33 -14.57 0.47
CA LEU A 570 22.32 -13.70 -0.70
C LEU A 570 20.97 -13.82 -1.45
N GLY A 571 20.42 -12.70 -1.92
CA GLY A 571 19.11 -12.71 -2.56
C GLY A 571 17.90 -12.82 -1.62
N ALA A 572 18.08 -12.87 -0.29
CA ALA A 572 16.95 -12.99 0.64
C ALA A 572 16.25 -11.63 0.88
N MET A 573 14.92 -11.66 0.88
CA MET A 573 14.07 -10.56 1.32
C MET A 573 13.37 -10.85 2.65
N SER A 574 13.13 -12.13 2.94
CA SER A 574 12.69 -12.61 4.22
C SER A 574 13.10 -14.07 4.41
N TYR A 575 12.80 -14.62 5.57
CA TYR A 575 13.03 -16.01 5.89
C TYR A 575 11.76 -16.67 6.40
N ARG A 576 11.56 -17.90 5.93
CA ARG A 576 10.63 -18.84 6.53
C ARG A 576 11.30 -19.68 7.59
N ILE A 577 10.77 -19.65 8.80
CA ILE A 577 11.25 -20.45 9.92
C ILE A 577 10.18 -21.48 10.25
N GLU A 578 10.58 -22.75 10.33
CA GLU A 578 9.74 -23.84 10.80
C GLU A 578 10.33 -24.47 12.04
N VAL A 579 9.49 -24.69 13.06
CA VAL A 579 9.85 -25.44 14.27
C VAL A 579 8.88 -26.61 14.43
N SER A 580 9.39 -27.81 14.71
CA SER A 580 8.63 -29.05 14.80
C SER A 580 9.11 -29.92 15.96
N THR A 581 8.23 -30.76 16.51
CA THR A 581 8.63 -31.85 17.43
C THR A 581 9.13 -33.10 16.70
N SER A 582 9.10 -33.09 15.36
CA SER A 582 9.50 -34.20 14.52
C SER A 582 10.61 -33.77 13.56
N SER A 583 11.70 -34.54 13.49
CA SER A 583 12.84 -34.25 12.61
C SER A 583 12.50 -34.32 11.12
N SER A 584 11.33 -34.87 10.76
CA SER A 584 10.79 -34.90 9.40
C SER A 584 9.75 -33.79 9.13
N PHE A 585 9.56 -32.87 10.08
CA PHE A 585 8.66 -31.72 9.99
C PHE A 585 7.19 -32.08 9.70
N GLN A 586 6.74 -33.24 10.17
CA GLN A 586 5.33 -33.66 10.06
C GLN A 586 4.44 -33.03 11.14
N ASP A 587 5.04 -32.63 12.27
CA ASP A 587 4.34 -32.10 13.45
C ASP A 587 4.84 -30.68 13.73
N LEU A 588 4.44 -29.72 12.88
CA LEU A 588 4.84 -28.32 13.02
C LEU A 588 4.21 -27.70 14.28
N VAL A 589 5.04 -27.00 15.05
CA VAL A 589 4.66 -26.22 16.23
C VAL A 589 4.61 -24.74 15.90
N PHE A 590 5.43 -24.30 14.93
CA PHE A 590 5.51 -22.90 14.51
C PHE A 590 5.95 -22.77 13.05
N GLU A 591 5.38 -21.80 12.34
CA GLU A 591 5.78 -21.38 11.00
C GLU A 591 5.56 -19.86 10.85
N THR A 592 6.53 -19.17 10.25
CA THR A 592 6.42 -17.76 9.85
C THR A 592 7.28 -17.53 8.61
N ASP A 593 6.94 -16.57 7.74
CA ASP A 593 7.71 -16.20 6.53
C ASP A 593 8.06 -14.71 6.43
N THR A 594 7.85 -13.96 7.50
CA THR A 594 8.00 -12.50 7.53
C THR A 594 9.29 -12.04 8.21
N VAL A 595 10.22 -12.96 8.50
CA VAL A 595 11.42 -12.63 9.27
C VAL A 595 12.45 -11.99 8.35
N THR A 596 12.86 -10.76 8.64
CA THR A 596 13.82 -10.00 7.82
C THR A 596 15.22 -9.91 8.44
N GLN A 597 15.33 -10.27 9.72
CA GLN A 597 16.61 -10.31 10.44
C GLN A 597 17.21 -11.70 10.33
N ASN A 598 18.51 -11.82 10.60
CA ASN A 598 19.21 -13.11 10.59
C ASN A 598 19.18 -13.85 11.95
N SER A 599 18.20 -13.48 12.78
CA SER A 599 18.01 -14.02 14.12
C SER A 599 16.53 -14.03 14.46
N PHE A 600 16.07 -15.05 15.17
CA PHE A 600 14.70 -15.19 15.63
C PHE A 600 14.64 -15.59 17.08
N HIS A 601 13.95 -14.78 17.88
CA HIS A 601 13.86 -15.00 19.32
C HIS A 601 12.79 -16.05 19.66
N ILE A 602 13.19 -17.14 20.33
CA ILE A 602 12.31 -18.30 20.55
C ILE A 602 11.13 -18.02 21.49
N SER A 603 11.19 -16.98 22.33
CA SER A 603 10.05 -16.59 23.19
C SER A 603 8.80 -16.15 22.42
N GLN A 604 8.92 -15.96 21.10
CA GLN A 604 7.79 -15.73 20.19
C GLN A 604 7.01 -17.02 19.88
N ILE A 605 7.50 -18.18 20.31
CA ILE A 605 6.90 -19.50 20.11
C ILE A 605 6.53 -20.08 21.47
N ASP A 606 5.32 -20.61 21.62
CA ASP A 606 4.91 -21.32 22.85
C ASP A 606 5.58 -22.71 22.90
N LEU A 607 6.70 -22.79 23.60
CA LEU A 607 7.55 -23.99 23.70
C LEU A 607 7.60 -24.51 25.15
N ASP A 608 7.56 -25.84 25.27
CA ASP A 608 7.65 -26.56 26.54
C ASP A 608 9.06 -27.13 26.75
N GLY A 609 9.44 -27.31 28.01
CA GLY A 609 10.63 -28.09 28.35
C GLY A 609 10.51 -29.58 28.04
N GLU A 610 11.63 -30.31 28.18
CA GLU A 610 11.70 -31.78 28.01
C GLU A 610 11.27 -32.30 26.62
N ILE A 611 11.16 -31.41 25.65
CA ILE A 611 10.87 -31.72 24.25
C ILE A 611 12.06 -31.27 23.41
N THR A 612 12.59 -32.18 22.60
CA THR A 612 13.55 -31.83 21.56
C THR A 612 12.78 -31.25 20.37
N TYR A 613 13.02 -29.98 20.07
CA TYR A 613 12.49 -29.32 18.88
C TYR A 613 13.51 -29.39 17.76
N TYR A 614 13.02 -29.53 16.54
CA TYR A 614 13.77 -29.45 15.30
C TYR A 614 13.34 -28.19 14.57
N TRP A 615 14.30 -27.47 14.01
CA TRP A 615 14.01 -26.30 13.21
C TRP A 615 14.85 -26.27 11.94
N ARG A 616 14.27 -25.62 10.93
CA ARG A 616 14.91 -25.36 9.65
C ARG A 616 14.44 -24.01 9.14
N ILE A 617 15.21 -23.45 8.23
CA ILE A 617 14.95 -22.13 7.68
C ILE A 617 15.11 -22.14 6.17
N GLN A 618 14.29 -21.36 5.47
CA GLN A 618 14.35 -21.16 4.03
C GLN A 618 14.36 -19.66 3.75
N ALA A 619 15.22 -19.19 2.86
CA ALA A 619 15.22 -17.79 2.45
C ALA A 619 14.17 -17.59 1.35
N LEU A 620 13.51 -16.43 1.36
CA LEU A 620 12.42 -16.09 0.44
C LEU A 620 12.69 -14.75 -0.26
N ASN A 621 12.33 -14.67 -1.54
CA ASN A 621 12.21 -13.43 -2.29
C ASN A 621 11.02 -13.53 -3.28
N LEU A 622 10.89 -12.56 -4.18
CA LEU A 622 9.83 -12.57 -5.19
C LEU A 622 9.93 -13.70 -6.23
N ALA A 623 11.11 -14.30 -6.41
CA ALA A 623 11.29 -15.46 -7.28
C ALA A 623 10.80 -16.76 -6.62
N GLY A 624 10.64 -16.76 -5.29
CA GLY A 624 10.24 -17.91 -4.50
C GLY A 624 11.19 -18.19 -3.33
N GLY A 625 11.10 -19.40 -2.79
CA GLY A 625 11.95 -19.85 -1.68
C GLY A 625 13.15 -20.68 -2.13
N SER A 626 14.26 -20.55 -1.41
CA SER A 626 15.46 -21.39 -1.53
C SER A 626 15.16 -22.86 -1.21
N GLU A 627 16.14 -23.77 -1.25
CA GLU A 627 16.00 -25.01 -0.46
C GLU A 627 16.05 -24.69 1.04
N TYR A 628 15.45 -25.54 1.89
CA TYR A 628 15.60 -25.40 3.34
C TYR A 628 17.05 -25.68 3.78
N SER A 629 17.48 -25.04 4.86
CA SER A 629 18.74 -25.30 5.56
C SER A 629 18.84 -26.74 6.03
N SER A 630 20.03 -27.13 6.50
CA SER A 630 20.15 -28.31 7.35
C SER A 630 19.25 -28.18 8.59
N THR A 631 18.70 -29.30 9.05
CA THR A 631 17.93 -29.35 10.30
C THR A 631 18.85 -29.19 11.50
N ALA A 632 18.52 -28.26 12.40
CA ALA A 632 19.12 -28.15 13.72
C ALA A 632 18.09 -28.49 14.80
N SER A 633 18.55 -28.83 15.99
CA SER A 633 17.72 -29.21 17.14
C SER A 633 18.07 -28.40 18.38
N PHE A 634 17.09 -28.17 19.25
CA PHE A 634 17.31 -27.57 20.56
C PHE A 634 16.27 -28.09 21.57
N GLU A 635 16.60 -27.92 22.85
CA GLU A 635 15.67 -28.06 23.97
C GLU A 635 15.56 -26.72 24.69
N ILE A 636 14.52 -26.54 25.50
CA ILE A 636 14.31 -25.31 26.27
C ILE A 636 14.63 -25.56 27.75
N ASP A 637 15.39 -24.65 28.37
CA ASP A 637 15.59 -24.60 29.82
C ASP A 637 14.32 -24.07 30.52
N ARG A 638 13.28 -24.90 30.53
CA ARG A 638 11.99 -24.65 31.18
C ARG A 638 11.38 -25.99 31.60
N LEU A 639 10.38 -25.96 32.48
CA LEU A 639 9.57 -27.14 32.77
C LEU A 639 8.50 -27.37 31.70
N ARG A 640 8.28 -28.64 31.35
CA ARG A 640 7.14 -29.08 30.54
C ARG A 640 5.82 -28.78 31.26
N LYS A 641 4.83 -28.22 30.57
CA LYS A 641 3.46 -28.10 31.09
C LYS A 641 2.86 -29.51 31.33
N PRO A 642 2.11 -29.72 32.43
CA PRO A 642 1.36 -30.96 32.61
C PRO A 642 0.22 -31.06 31.60
N SER A 643 -0.12 -32.28 31.20
CA SER A 643 -1.31 -32.62 30.42
C SER A 643 -2.48 -32.87 31.36
N LEU A 644 -3.54 -32.07 31.26
CA LEU A 644 -4.73 -32.23 32.08
C LEU A 644 -5.63 -33.32 31.47
N LEU A 645 -5.87 -34.40 32.21
CA LEU A 645 -6.58 -35.60 31.73
C LEU A 645 -8.07 -35.57 32.07
N SER A 646 -8.45 -35.00 33.21
CA SER A 646 -9.85 -34.79 33.60
C SER A 646 -9.97 -33.58 34.54
N PRO A 647 -10.97 -32.70 34.36
CA PRO A 647 -11.93 -32.73 33.25
C PRO A 647 -11.25 -32.42 31.92
N SER A 648 -11.76 -32.99 30.82
CA SER A 648 -11.31 -32.65 29.48
C SER A 648 -11.67 -31.20 29.15
N ASP A 649 -10.97 -30.56 28.22
CA ASP A 649 -11.29 -29.18 27.87
C ASP A 649 -12.67 -29.09 27.23
N ASN A 650 -13.47 -28.15 27.74
CA ASN A 650 -14.88 -27.95 27.47
C ASN A 650 -15.80 -29.13 27.82
N GLU A 651 -15.38 -30.02 28.73
CA GLU A 651 -16.24 -31.09 29.25
C GLU A 651 -17.49 -30.52 29.91
N LYS A 652 -18.65 -31.12 29.60
CA LYS A 652 -19.95 -30.73 30.15
C LYS A 652 -20.46 -31.84 31.05
N ASP A 653 -21.38 -31.46 31.92
CA ASP A 653 -22.03 -32.38 32.85
C ASP A 653 -21.01 -33.06 33.77
N VAL A 654 -20.02 -32.29 34.23
CA VAL A 654 -19.00 -32.73 35.18
C VAL A 654 -19.55 -32.71 36.60
N ASP A 655 -19.28 -33.74 37.40
CA ASP A 655 -19.74 -33.79 38.79
C ASP A 655 -19.17 -32.59 39.59
N PRO A 656 -19.98 -31.80 40.32
CA PRO A 656 -19.50 -30.76 41.22
C PRO A 656 -18.48 -31.22 42.27
N LEU A 657 -18.42 -32.53 42.54
CA LEU A 657 -17.43 -33.20 43.38
C LEU A 657 -16.46 -34.07 42.56
N MET A 658 -16.09 -33.65 41.35
CA MET A 658 -15.18 -34.41 40.48
C MET A 658 -13.78 -34.61 41.08
N THR A 659 -13.04 -35.56 40.48
CA THR A 659 -11.60 -35.71 40.66
C THR A 659 -10.87 -35.10 39.47
N ILE A 660 -9.98 -34.15 39.72
CA ILE A 660 -9.07 -33.62 38.71
C ILE A 660 -7.93 -34.61 38.54
N THR A 661 -7.48 -34.87 37.31
CA THR A 661 -6.34 -35.75 37.03
C THR A 661 -5.43 -35.17 35.95
N TRP A 662 -4.13 -35.40 36.07
CA TRP A 662 -3.09 -34.94 35.12
C TRP A 662 -2.02 -36.02 34.91
N ASP A 663 -1.19 -35.87 33.88
CA ASP A 663 -0.09 -36.78 33.60
C ASP A 663 1.06 -36.67 34.62
N ALA A 664 1.93 -37.68 34.65
CA ALA A 664 3.08 -37.67 35.53
C ALA A 664 4.27 -37.00 34.84
N LEU A 665 4.99 -36.14 35.57
CA LEU A 665 6.20 -35.47 35.10
C LEU A 665 7.35 -35.80 36.06
N GLU A 666 8.46 -36.30 35.54
CA GLU A 666 9.59 -36.78 36.35
C GLU A 666 10.35 -35.64 37.05
N THR A 667 10.30 -34.44 36.47
CA THR A 667 10.95 -33.21 36.98
C THR A 667 10.10 -32.45 38.00
N ALA A 668 8.86 -32.87 38.24
CA ALA A 668 7.96 -32.23 39.18
C ALA A 668 8.42 -32.49 40.63
N GLU A 669 8.44 -31.44 41.47
CA GLU A 669 8.45 -31.61 42.94
C GLU A 669 7.04 -31.44 43.53
N SER A 670 6.24 -30.57 42.91
CA SER A 670 4.84 -30.37 43.25
C SER A 670 4.02 -29.89 42.04
N PHE A 671 2.71 -30.05 42.14
CA PHE A 671 1.74 -29.48 41.21
C PHE A 671 0.90 -28.44 41.94
N LYS A 672 0.73 -27.27 41.31
CA LYS A 672 -0.21 -26.25 41.78
C LYS A 672 -1.48 -26.33 40.95
N ILE A 673 -2.63 -26.38 41.62
CA ILE A 673 -3.96 -26.50 41.00
C ILE A 673 -4.79 -25.33 41.46
N GLN A 674 -5.42 -24.65 40.50
CA GLN A 674 -6.39 -23.60 40.79
C GLN A 674 -7.68 -23.79 40.00
N ILE A 675 -8.83 -23.55 40.63
CA ILE A 675 -10.13 -23.54 39.97
C ILE A 675 -10.84 -22.25 40.26
N LYS A 676 -11.54 -21.74 39.25
CA LYS A 676 -12.28 -20.50 39.37
C LYS A 676 -13.48 -20.47 38.44
N SER A 677 -14.54 -19.75 38.85
CA SER A 677 -15.66 -19.47 37.94
C SER A 677 -15.17 -18.64 36.77
N THR A 678 -15.69 -18.89 35.56
CA THR A 678 -15.37 -18.12 34.35
C THR A 678 -15.80 -16.65 34.42
N THR A 679 -16.56 -16.27 35.44
CA THR A 679 -16.95 -14.87 35.70
C THR A 679 -15.88 -14.06 36.44
N ALA A 680 -14.79 -14.69 36.85
CA ALA A 680 -13.70 -14.08 37.60
C ALA A 680 -12.32 -14.38 36.94
N THR A 681 -11.28 -13.63 37.28
CA THR A 681 -9.96 -13.72 36.61
C THR A 681 -8.88 -14.17 37.56
N PHE A 682 -8.08 -15.17 37.21
CA PHE A 682 -7.07 -15.72 38.12
C PHE A 682 -6.06 -14.70 38.69
N GLU A 683 -5.84 -13.59 38.01
CA GLU A 683 -4.89 -12.55 38.43
C GLU A 683 -5.44 -11.60 39.50
N ASN A 684 -6.76 -11.38 39.56
CA ASN A 684 -7.34 -10.32 40.41
C ASN A 684 -8.26 -10.82 41.53
N ASP A 685 -8.76 -12.06 41.48
CA ASP A 685 -9.63 -12.59 42.54
C ASP A 685 -9.09 -13.89 43.14
N THR A 686 -9.59 -14.25 44.32
CA THR A 686 -9.18 -15.49 44.99
C THR A 686 -9.77 -16.71 44.26
N PRO A 687 -8.99 -17.74 43.91
CA PRO A 687 -9.51 -18.99 43.37
C PRO A 687 -10.40 -19.72 44.38
N LEU A 688 -11.37 -20.50 43.88
CA LEU A 688 -12.23 -21.35 44.71
C LEU A 688 -11.46 -22.55 45.27
N VAL A 689 -10.54 -23.07 44.45
CA VAL A 689 -9.54 -24.05 44.85
C VAL A 689 -8.18 -23.44 44.54
N ASP A 690 -7.27 -23.43 45.51
CA ASP A 690 -5.85 -23.10 45.32
C ASP A 690 -5.04 -24.04 46.22
N VAL A 691 -4.53 -25.11 45.62
CA VAL A 691 -3.83 -26.18 46.35
C VAL A 691 -2.51 -26.50 45.69
N THR A 692 -1.57 -26.98 46.50
CA THR A 692 -0.30 -27.53 46.04
C THR A 692 -0.16 -28.95 46.57
N VAL A 693 0.04 -29.90 45.66
CA VAL A 693 0.18 -31.33 45.98
C VAL A 693 1.57 -31.82 45.58
N SER A 694 2.11 -32.82 46.28
CA SER A 694 3.43 -33.37 45.97
C SER A 694 3.45 -34.07 44.61
N ALA A 695 4.62 -34.19 43.99
CA ALA A 695 4.81 -34.85 42.70
C ALA A 695 4.31 -36.31 42.60
N SER A 696 4.14 -37.01 43.72
CA SER A 696 3.56 -38.37 43.72
C SER A 696 2.05 -38.39 43.50
N GLU A 697 1.36 -37.28 43.72
CA GLU A 697 -0.07 -37.13 43.50
C GLU A 697 -0.35 -36.82 42.03
N LYS A 698 -1.27 -37.54 41.42
CA LYS A 698 -1.70 -37.37 40.01
C LYS A 698 -3.17 -36.98 39.90
N SER A 699 -3.77 -36.69 41.05
CA SER A 699 -5.17 -36.35 41.14
C SER A 699 -5.46 -35.48 42.35
N TYR A 700 -6.55 -34.73 42.27
CA TYR A 700 -7.09 -33.95 43.38
C TYR A 700 -8.61 -34.05 43.41
N GLN A 701 -9.15 -34.50 44.54
CA GLN A 701 -10.59 -34.64 44.76
C GLN A 701 -11.17 -33.32 45.26
N ILE A 702 -12.20 -32.81 44.58
CA ILE A 702 -12.95 -31.65 45.08
C ILE A 702 -13.68 -32.04 46.37
N THR A 703 -13.43 -31.27 47.44
CA THR A 703 -13.97 -31.53 48.78
C THR A 703 -15.24 -30.75 49.10
N GLU A 704 -15.43 -29.61 48.44
CA GLU A 704 -16.62 -28.74 48.56
C GLU A 704 -17.26 -28.63 47.18
N ALA A 705 -18.54 -29.00 47.07
CA ALA A 705 -19.23 -29.05 45.78
C ALA A 705 -19.24 -27.67 45.10
N LEU A 706 -18.81 -27.63 43.84
CA LEU A 706 -18.95 -26.46 42.99
C LEU A 706 -20.44 -26.15 42.73
N GLU A 707 -20.75 -24.93 42.32
CA GLU A 707 -22.13 -24.58 41.94
C GLU A 707 -22.52 -25.35 40.66
N GLU A 708 -23.75 -25.86 40.63
CA GLU A 708 -24.29 -26.61 39.50
C GLU A 708 -24.60 -25.71 38.30
N LEU A 709 -24.49 -26.24 37.09
CA LEU A 709 -24.72 -25.52 35.82
C LEU A 709 -23.80 -24.32 35.55
N GLU A 710 -22.72 -24.18 36.32
CA GLU A 710 -21.77 -23.09 36.18
C GLU A 710 -20.52 -23.53 35.39
N TYR A 711 -19.92 -22.55 34.72
CA TYR A 711 -18.64 -22.75 34.03
C TYR A 711 -17.47 -22.41 34.94
N TYR A 712 -16.47 -23.26 34.91
CA TYR A 712 -15.23 -23.11 35.65
C TYR A 712 -14.04 -23.25 34.72
N ASP A 713 -13.02 -22.42 34.96
CA ASP A 713 -11.69 -22.62 34.44
C ASP A 713 -10.85 -23.31 35.51
N ILE A 714 -10.16 -24.37 35.13
CA ILE A 714 -9.15 -25.04 35.93
C ILE A 714 -7.79 -24.82 35.29
N ARG A 715 -6.80 -24.49 36.12
CA ARG A 715 -5.40 -24.42 35.69
C ARG A 715 -4.48 -25.24 36.57
N VAL A 716 -3.55 -25.95 35.94
CA VAL A 716 -2.54 -26.78 36.61
C VAL A 716 -1.15 -26.39 36.10
N LYS A 717 -0.16 -26.32 36.99
CA LYS A 717 1.25 -26.15 36.61
C LYS A 717 2.17 -26.96 37.51
N VAL A 718 3.37 -27.21 37.02
CA VAL A 718 4.44 -27.89 37.76
C VAL A 718 5.32 -26.86 38.43
N VAL A 719 5.78 -27.18 39.63
CA VAL A 719 6.73 -26.38 40.41
C VAL A 719 7.84 -27.30 40.91
N ASN A 720 9.09 -26.89 40.71
CA ASN A 720 10.26 -27.46 41.38
C ASN A 720 11.06 -26.37 42.09
N SER A 721 12.23 -26.72 42.66
CA SER A 721 13.03 -25.78 43.45
C SER A 721 13.61 -24.60 42.66
N GLU A 722 13.69 -24.70 41.34
CA GLU A 722 14.36 -23.73 40.45
C GLU A 722 13.39 -23.00 39.51
N TYR A 723 12.32 -23.67 39.05
CA TYR A 723 11.43 -23.19 37.99
C TYR A 723 9.95 -23.51 38.25
N GLU A 724 9.08 -22.76 37.58
CA GLU A 724 7.65 -23.08 37.44
C GLU A 724 7.31 -23.22 35.95
N SER A 725 6.50 -24.22 35.59
CA SER A 725 5.97 -24.33 34.23
C SER A 725 4.92 -23.25 33.98
N ASP A 726 4.57 -23.04 32.71
CA ASP A 726 3.30 -22.38 32.38
C ASP A 726 2.10 -23.15 32.92
N TRP A 727 0.96 -22.47 32.95
CA TRP A 727 -0.33 -23.07 33.27
C TRP A 727 -0.90 -23.79 32.05
N VAL A 728 -1.26 -25.08 32.21
CA VAL A 728 -2.29 -25.68 31.36
C VAL A 728 -3.67 -25.25 31.88
N VAL A 729 -4.59 -24.88 30.99
CA VAL A 729 -5.93 -24.40 31.37
C VAL A 729 -6.98 -25.18 30.60
N HIS A 730 -7.93 -25.80 31.31
CA HIS A 730 -9.16 -26.34 30.72
C HIS A 730 -10.38 -25.61 31.27
N ARG A 731 -11.44 -25.57 30.48
CA ARG A 731 -12.77 -25.14 30.89
C ARG A 731 -13.69 -26.33 31.05
N PHE A 732 -14.60 -26.31 32.02
CA PHE A 732 -15.65 -27.32 32.12
C PHE A 732 -16.96 -26.73 32.68
N LYS A 733 -18.06 -27.46 32.53
CA LYS A 733 -19.37 -27.10 33.08
C LYS A 733 -19.89 -28.18 34.01
N THR A 734 -20.30 -27.80 35.21
CA THR A 734 -20.86 -28.72 36.20
C THR A 734 -22.26 -29.21 35.81
N LEU A 735 -22.58 -30.48 36.13
CA LEU A 735 -23.89 -31.09 35.90
C LEU A 735 -24.96 -30.60 36.88
N HIS A 736 -26.23 -30.88 36.56
CA HIS A 736 -27.40 -30.63 37.40
C HIS A 736 -28.14 -31.95 37.69
N TYR A 737 -28.48 -32.25 38.95
CA TYR A 737 -29.10 -33.52 39.32
C TYR A 737 -30.54 -33.68 38.77
N PRO A 738 -30.97 -34.88 38.32
CA PRO A 738 -32.33 -35.13 37.84
C PRO A 738 -33.37 -35.08 38.97
N ALA A 739 -34.63 -34.80 38.61
CA ALA A 739 -35.77 -34.78 39.53
C ALA A 739 -36.10 -36.19 40.05
N GLU A 740 -36.44 -36.31 41.34
CA GLU A 740 -36.83 -37.59 41.94
C GLU A 740 -38.17 -38.11 41.39
N THR A 741 -38.36 -39.44 41.38
CA THR A 741 -39.60 -40.07 40.88
C THR A 741 -40.78 -39.84 41.85
N PRO A 742 -41.90 -39.24 41.39
CA PRO A 742 -43.06 -39.01 42.25
C PRO A 742 -43.87 -40.30 42.47
N GLN A 743 -44.56 -40.40 43.61
CA GLN A 743 -45.48 -41.50 43.92
C GLN A 743 -46.93 -41.03 43.84
N ILE A 744 -47.80 -41.78 43.15
CA ILE A 744 -49.23 -41.46 43.07
C ILE A 744 -49.93 -41.84 44.37
N LEU A 745 -50.64 -40.88 44.97
CA LEU A 745 -51.40 -41.01 46.20
C LEU A 745 -52.89 -41.33 45.94
N SER A 746 -53.46 -40.78 44.86
CA SER A 746 -54.82 -41.06 44.39
C SER A 746 -54.86 -41.02 42.85
N PRO A 747 -55.63 -41.88 42.17
CA PRO A 747 -56.42 -42.98 42.73
C PRO A 747 -55.54 -44.13 43.23
N THR A 748 -56.02 -44.89 44.20
CA THR A 748 -55.42 -46.19 44.52
C THR A 748 -55.60 -47.15 43.34
N HIS A 749 -54.58 -47.95 43.02
CA HIS A 749 -54.63 -48.90 41.91
C HIS A 749 -55.85 -49.86 42.04
N HIS A 750 -56.57 -50.09 40.93
CA HIS A 750 -57.86 -50.78 40.84
C HIS A 750 -59.06 -50.10 41.54
N LEU A 751 -59.04 -48.79 41.77
CA LEU A 751 -60.19 -48.08 42.34
C LEU A 751 -61.43 -48.21 41.43
N VAL A 752 -62.60 -48.49 41.99
CA VAL A 752 -63.88 -48.53 41.25
C VAL A 752 -64.73 -47.31 41.62
N VAL A 753 -65.21 -46.55 40.63
CA VAL A 753 -65.97 -45.30 40.80
C VAL A 753 -67.28 -45.31 40.03
N GLU A 754 -68.29 -44.61 40.54
CA GLU A 754 -69.55 -44.42 39.80
C GLU A 754 -69.35 -43.53 38.54
N PRO A 755 -70.19 -43.68 37.51
CA PRO A 755 -70.13 -42.89 36.27
C PRO A 755 -70.65 -41.45 36.46
N GLY A 756 -69.99 -40.49 35.82
CA GLY A 756 -70.32 -39.06 35.93
C GLY A 756 -69.47 -38.25 36.93
N TYR A 757 -68.31 -38.76 37.36
CA TYR A 757 -67.48 -38.13 38.38
C TYR A 757 -66.21 -37.51 37.79
N ALA A 758 -65.83 -36.36 38.32
CA ALA A 758 -64.49 -35.83 38.16
C ALA A 758 -63.58 -36.55 39.17
N LEU A 759 -62.59 -37.31 38.70
CA LEU A 759 -61.65 -38.04 39.53
C LEU A 759 -60.41 -37.18 39.84
N GLU A 760 -60.02 -37.08 41.11
CA GLU A 760 -58.78 -36.42 41.51
C GLU A 760 -57.59 -37.40 41.47
N VAL A 761 -56.57 -37.01 40.72
CA VAL A 761 -55.24 -37.61 40.69
C VAL A 761 -54.31 -36.75 41.56
N SER A 762 -53.61 -37.35 42.52
CA SER A 762 -52.65 -36.64 43.38
C SER A 762 -51.37 -37.44 43.60
N TRP A 763 -50.23 -36.78 43.83
CA TRP A 763 -48.90 -37.41 43.98
C TRP A 763 -48.02 -36.71 45.02
N THR A 764 -46.88 -37.32 45.37
CA THR A 764 -45.90 -36.76 46.33
C THR A 764 -45.12 -35.59 45.73
N GLU A 765 -44.82 -34.58 46.55
CA GLU A 765 -43.82 -33.57 46.20
C GLU A 765 -42.40 -34.20 46.21
N THR A 766 -41.55 -33.82 45.25
CA THR A 766 -40.22 -34.41 45.00
C THR A 766 -39.14 -33.33 44.99
N GLN A 767 -37.91 -33.67 45.41
CA GLN A 767 -36.79 -32.73 45.36
C GLN A 767 -36.29 -32.53 43.93
N ASN A 768 -35.64 -31.38 43.67
CA ASN A 768 -35.10 -31.01 42.36
C ASN A 768 -36.15 -30.98 41.24
N THR A 769 -37.41 -30.66 41.58
CA THR A 769 -38.54 -30.67 40.63
C THR A 769 -39.04 -29.27 40.34
N SER A 770 -39.18 -28.95 39.05
CA SER A 770 -39.77 -27.69 38.56
C SER A 770 -41.17 -27.88 38.02
N SER A 771 -41.51 -29.09 37.55
CA SER A 771 -42.82 -29.39 36.97
C SER A 771 -43.15 -30.89 37.05
N TYR A 772 -44.44 -31.22 36.92
CA TYR A 772 -44.92 -32.60 36.78
C TYR A 772 -45.63 -32.81 35.45
N ASN A 773 -45.41 -33.98 34.86
CA ASN A 773 -46.15 -34.45 33.69
C ASN A 773 -47.06 -35.62 34.07
N ILE A 774 -48.36 -35.48 33.83
CA ILE A 774 -49.39 -36.44 34.18
C ILE A 774 -49.95 -37.04 32.89
N GLN A 775 -49.98 -38.36 32.80
CA GLN A 775 -50.64 -39.07 31.70
C GLN A 775 -51.80 -39.92 32.18
N ILE A 776 -52.89 -39.91 31.43
CA ILE A 776 -54.07 -40.75 31.63
C ILE A 776 -54.40 -41.46 30.31
N SER A 777 -54.60 -42.78 30.34
CA SER A 777 -54.82 -43.62 29.15
C SER A 777 -55.89 -44.68 29.36
N GLU A 778 -56.52 -45.18 28.28
CA GLU A 778 -57.36 -46.39 28.33
C GLU A 778 -56.55 -47.69 28.20
N LYS A 779 -55.23 -47.58 27.99
CA LYS A 779 -54.31 -48.70 27.84
C LYS A 779 -53.16 -48.54 28.83
N GLU A 780 -52.78 -49.64 29.47
CA GLU A 780 -51.72 -49.65 30.48
C GLU A 780 -50.35 -49.26 29.92
N ASP A 781 -50.11 -49.53 28.64
CA ASP A 781 -48.89 -49.15 27.91
C ASP A 781 -48.87 -47.68 27.44
N PHE A 782 -49.94 -46.92 27.74
CA PHE A 782 -50.16 -45.54 27.32
C PHE A 782 -50.17 -45.31 25.79
N SER A 783 -50.32 -46.39 24.99
CA SER A 783 -50.45 -46.31 23.52
C SER A 783 -51.69 -45.51 23.07
N LYS A 784 -52.73 -45.45 23.91
CA LYS A 784 -53.93 -44.63 23.71
C LYS A 784 -54.04 -43.58 24.82
N THR A 785 -53.14 -42.61 24.83
CA THR A 785 -53.15 -41.53 25.83
C THR A 785 -54.34 -40.59 25.60
N LEU A 786 -55.18 -40.40 26.60
CA LEU A 786 -56.32 -39.48 26.58
C LEU A 786 -55.92 -38.07 27.03
N LYS A 787 -55.06 -37.99 28.04
CA LYS A 787 -54.53 -36.74 28.60
C LYS A 787 -53.03 -36.87 28.82
N ASN A 788 -52.30 -35.82 28.45
CA ASN A 788 -50.89 -35.64 28.73
C ASN A 788 -50.71 -34.17 29.13
N ILE A 789 -50.54 -33.91 30.42
CA ILE A 789 -50.69 -32.57 31.01
C ILE A 789 -49.45 -32.22 31.79
N TRP A 790 -49.01 -30.97 31.67
CA TRP A 790 -47.93 -30.41 32.45
C TRP A 790 -48.46 -29.47 33.55
N LYS A 791 -47.96 -29.66 34.77
CA LYS A 791 -48.12 -28.76 35.91
C LYS A 791 -46.76 -28.10 36.18
N TYR A 792 -46.65 -26.81 35.91
CA TYR A 792 -45.39 -26.06 35.99
C TYR A 792 -45.13 -25.42 37.36
N ASP A 793 -46.01 -25.66 38.33
CA ASP A 793 -45.77 -25.34 39.74
C ASP A 793 -45.47 -26.65 40.48
N ALA A 794 -44.24 -26.81 40.97
CA ALA A 794 -43.80 -28.00 41.69
C ALA A 794 -44.54 -28.21 43.02
N LYS A 795 -45.26 -27.20 43.53
CA LYS A 795 -46.13 -27.33 44.71
C LYS A 795 -47.55 -27.81 44.36
N ASP A 796 -47.95 -27.77 43.08
CA ASP A 796 -49.27 -28.19 42.62
C ASP A 796 -49.27 -29.69 42.27
N THR A 797 -49.53 -30.52 43.28
CA THR A 797 -49.45 -31.98 43.18
C THR A 797 -50.81 -32.68 42.95
N THR A 798 -51.79 -31.96 42.38
CA THR A 798 -53.13 -32.52 42.12
C THR A 798 -53.65 -32.18 40.71
N TYR A 799 -54.46 -33.08 40.14
CA TYR A 799 -55.13 -32.89 38.85
C TYR A 799 -56.51 -33.57 38.83
N VAL A 800 -57.53 -32.88 38.35
CA VAL A 800 -58.90 -33.43 38.27
C VAL A 800 -59.23 -33.85 36.84
N PHE A 801 -59.50 -35.14 36.64
CA PHE A 801 -59.89 -35.75 35.38
C PHE A 801 -61.42 -35.93 35.30
N SER A 802 -62.07 -35.23 34.36
CA SER A 802 -63.52 -35.29 34.13
C SER A 802 -63.87 -35.89 32.76
N GLY A 803 -65.11 -36.37 32.60
CA GLY A 803 -65.60 -36.91 31.33
C GLY A 803 -65.29 -38.39 31.13
N THR A 804 -65.23 -39.16 32.21
CA THR A 804 -65.11 -40.62 32.17
C THR A 804 -66.37 -41.24 31.57
N GLU A 805 -66.21 -42.20 30.67
CA GLU A 805 -67.32 -43.01 30.16
C GLU A 805 -67.65 -44.13 31.15
N GLU A 806 -68.87 -44.65 31.09
CA GLU A 806 -69.31 -45.76 31.93
C GLU A 806 -68.62 -47.07 31.52
N ASP A 807 -68.41 -47.98 32.47
CA ASP A 807 -67.84 -49.31 32.24
C ASP A 807 -66.44 -49.30 31.57
N LYS A 808 -65.60 -48.32 31.91
CA LYS A 808 -64.24 -48.16 31.36
C LYS A 808 -63.15 -48.16 32.43
N THR A 809 -62.01 -48.74 32.10
CA THR A 809 -60.78 -48.69 32.91
C THR A 809 -59.79 -47.69 32.34
N TYR A 810 -59.18 -46.89 33.21
CA TYR A 810 -58.19 -45.88 32.91
C TYR A 810 -56.91 -46.13 33.72
N TYR A 811 -55.76 -45.76 33.14
CA TYR A 811 -54.41 -45.91 33.71
C TYR A 811 -53.76 -44.53 33.84
N VAL A 812 -53.06 -44.28 34.94
CA VAL A 812 -52.45 -42.99 35.29
C VAL A 812 -50.98 -43.18 35.67
N ARG A 813 -50.11 -42.30 35.18
CA ARG A 813 -48.71 -42.18 35.62
C ARG A 813 -48.28 -40.72 35.70
N VAL A 814 -47.34 -40.40 36.59
CA VAL A 814 -46.81 -39.05 36.80
C VAL A 814 -45.28 -39.09 36.76
N ALA A 815 -44.64 -38.13 36.09
CA ALA A 815 -43.19 -37.96 36.11
C ALA A 815 -42.84 -36.53 36.53
N ALA A 816 -41.82 -36.37 37.36
CA ALA A 816 -41.25 -35.08 37.69
C ALA A 816 -40.28 -34.62 36.59
N SER A 817 -40.08 -33.31 36.46
CA SER A 817 -39.08 -32.74 35.56
C SER A 817 -38.42 -31.55 36.22
N ASN A 818 -37.11 -31.46 36.06
CA ASN A 818 -36.32 -30.29 36.41
C ASN A 818 -36.09 -29.46 35.13
N SER A 819 -36.26 -28.14 35.21
CA SER A 819 -36.02 -27.21 34.10
C SER A 819 -34.58 -27.23 33.55
N GLY A 820 -33.61 -27.78 34.29
CA GLY A 820 -32.20 -27.91 33.86
C GLY A 820 -31.73 -29.32 33.48
N ALA A 821 -32.26 -30.37 34.11
CA ALA A 821 -31.79 -31.76 33.96
C ALA A 821 -32.72 -32.66 33.12
N GLY A 822 -33.86 -32.12 32.65
CA GLY A 822 -34.82 -32.87 31.84
C GLY A 822 -35.86 -33.64 32.67
N LYS A 823 -36.51 -34.62 32.03
CA LYS A 823 -37.63 -35.37 32.61
C LYS A 823 -37.10 -36.58 33.40
N GLY A 824 -37.50 -36.69 34.66
CA GLY A 824 -37.22 -37.86 35.51
C GLY A 824 -38.07 -39.07 35.13
N GLU A 825 -37.80 -40.19 35.80
CA GLU A 825 -38.53 -41.44 35.60
C GLU A 825 -40.04 -41.30 35.92
N TRP A 826 -40.85 -42.13 35.26
CA TRP A 826 -42.28 -42.21 35.55
C TRP A 826 -42.54 -42.94 36.85
N SER A 827 -43.59 -42.51 37.57
CA SER A 827 -44.18 -43.26 38.67
C SER A 827 -44.67 -44.63 38.19
N GLU A 828 -44.87 -45.53 39.14
CA GLU A 828 -45.68 -46.73 38.94
C GLU A 828 -47.06 -46.37 38.36
N VAL A 829 -47.60 -47.26 37.52
CA VAL A 829 -48.89 -47.07 36.84
C VAL A 829 -50.03 -47.45 37.76
N VAL A 830 -50.98 -46.53 38.00
CA VAL A 830 -52.20 -46.82 38.77
C VAL A 830 -53.43 -46.88 37.86
N SER A 831 -54.37 -47.79 38.14
CA SER A 831 -55.60 -47.93 37.35
C SER A 831 -56.87 -47.63 38.16
N PHE A 832 -57.94 -47.22 37.49
CA PHE A 832 -59.28 -47.10 38.07
C PHE A 832 -60.37 -47.42 37.03
N THR A 833 -61.55 -47.87 37.47
CA THR A 833 -62.65 -48.34 36.61
C THR A 833 -63.97 -47.66 36.96
N THR A 834 -64.74 -47.22 35.96
CA THR A 834 -66.08 -46.65 36.13
C THR A 834 -67.18 -47.71 35.99
N ILE A 835 -68.29 -47.62 36.73
CA ILE A 835 -69.45 -48.55 36.60
C ILE A 835 -70.60 -47.96 35.74
N PRO A 836 -71.69 -48.69 35.41
CA PRO A 836 -72.85 -48.19 34.63
C PRO A 836 -73.93 -47.45 35.45
N VAL A 837 -74.59 -46.42 34.89
CA VAL A 837 -75.76 -45.76 35.51
C VAL A 837 -77.04 -46.56 35.23
N VAL A 838 -77.83 -46.90 36.25
CA VAL A 838 -79.18 -47.48 36.10
C VAL A 838 -80.23 -46.49 36.65
N LEU A 839 -81.15 -45.99 35.81
CA LEU A 839 -82.25 -45.09 36.22
C LEU A 839 -83.63 -45.80 36.12
N THR A 840 -84.46 -45.76 37.18
CA THR A 840 -85.84 -46.30 37.18
C THR A 840 -86.92 -45.19 37.19
N ASN A 841 -88.05 -45.43 36.51
CA ASN A 841 -89.15 -44.46 36.32
C ASN A 841 -89.93 -44.08 37.61
N SER A 842 -89.57 -44.61 38.78
CA SER A 842 -90.11 -44.21 40.08
C SER A 842 -89.47 -42.94 40.65
N ASP A 843 -88.39 -42.45 40.02
CA ASP A 843 -87.50 -41.43 40.62
C ASP A 843 -87.57 -40.06 39.91
N ILE A 844 -88.55 -39.86 39.01
CA ILE A 844 -88.81 -38.59 38.31
C ILE A 844 -90.12 -37.97 38.80
N LEU A 845 -90.03 -36.93 39.63
CA LEU A 845 -91.18 -36.18 40.17
C LEU A 845 -91.37 -34.87 39.40
N LEU A 846 -92.58 -34.62 38.90
CA LEU A 846 -92.94 -33.41 38.12
C LEU A 846 -93.36 -32.28 39.05
N ASN A 847 -92.61 -31.17 39.05
CA ASN A 847 -92.88 -29.89 39.75
C ASN A 847 -93.09 -29.91 41.29
N ASP A 848 -92.95 -31.04 41.99
CA ASP A 848 -93.09 -31.13 43.46
C ASP A 848 -91.74 -31.11 44.22
N GLY A 849 -90.90 -30.09 43.99
CA GLY A 849 -89.64 -29.95 44.74
C GLY A 849 -88.65 -28.87 44.30
N ILE A 850 -88.81 -28.32 43.09
CA ILE A 850 -87.99 -27.23 42.58
C ILE A 850 -88.86 -26.10 42.01
N THR A 851 -88.38 -24.86 42.14
CA THR A 851 -88.96 -23.69 41.48
C THR A 851 -87.99 -23.18 40.44
N VAL A 852 -88.45 -23.01 39.19
CA VAL A 852 -87.62 -22.57 38.06
C VAL A 852 -88.14 -21.24 37.52
N PHE A 853 -87.30 -20.21 37.45
CA PHE A 853 -87.69 -18.86 37.02
C PHE A 853 -86.52 -18.06 36.41
N PRO A 854 -86.78 -17.06 35.55
CA PRO A 854 -88.06 -16.78 34.91
C PRO A 854 -88.43 -17.89 33.91
N ASN A 855 -89.74 -18.11 33.72
CA ASN A 855 -90.26 -19.03 32.71
C ASN A 855 -91.49 -18.36 32.06
N PRO A 856 -91.36 -17.77 30.85
CA PRO A 856 -90.26 -17.94 29.89
C PRO A 856 -88.89 -17.37 30.32
N ALA A 857 -87.80 -18.05 29.97
CA ALA A 857 -86.41 -17.63 30.22
C ALA A 857 -85.79 -16.98 28.98
N THR A 858 -85.06 -15.86 29.13
CA THR A 858 -84.46 -15.12 27.99
C THR A 858 -82.94 -15.14 27.93
N LYS A 859 -82.28 -15.18 29.09
CA LYS A 859 -80.81 -15.20 29.18
C LYS A 859 -80.32 -16.25 30.15
N TYR A 860 -80.99 -16.36 31.29
CA TYR A 860 -80.64 -17.32 32.32
C TYR A 860 -81.90 -17.99 32.86
N ILE A 861 -81.76 -19.25 33.23
CA ILE A 861 -82.68 -19.97 34.09
C ILE A 861 -82.10 -19.93 35.50
N LYS A 862 -82.90 -19.57 36.49
CA LYS A 862 -82.59 -19.81 37.90
C LYS A 862 -83.45 -20.95 38.40
N PHE A 863 -82.87 -21.82 39.21
CA PHE A 863 -83.66 -22.78 39.96
C PHE A 863 -83.32 -22.74 41.45
N GLN A 864 -84.34 -23.00 42.26
CA GLN A 864 -84.27 -23.07 43.71
C GLN A 864 -84.96 -24.36 44.17
N THR A 865 -84.35 -25.06 45.12
CA THR A 865 -84.97 -26.22 45.79
C THR A 865 -85.97 -25.74 46.84
N LEU A 866 -87.12 -26.43 46.97
CA LEU A 866 -88.16 -26.08 47.95
C LEU A 866 -87.79 -26.47 49.39
N ASP A 867 -86.83 -27.39 49.55
CA ASP A 867 -86.20 -27.78 50.80
C ASP A 867 -84.69 -27.43 50.80
N SER A 868 -84.04 -27.45 51.97
CA SER A 868 -82.61 -27.14 52.14
C SER A 868 -81.67 -28.22 51.60
N SER A 869 -82.17 -29.09 50.72
CA SER A 869 -81.39 -30.14 50.07
C SER A 869 -80.41 -29.52 49.05
N THR A 870 -79.19 -30.06 49.00
CA THR A 870 -78.13 -29.53 48.13
C THR A 870 -78.20 -30.23 46.77
N PRO A 871 -78.56 -29.52 45.67
CA PRO A 871 -78.46 -30.10 44.34
C PRO A 871 -76.99 -30.33 43.98
N LYS A 872 -76.68 -31.43 43.30
CA LYS A 872 -75.31 -31.71 42.82
C LYS A 872 -75.12 -31.36 41.36
N LEU A 873 -76.14 -31.61 40.54
CA LEU A 873 -76.10 -31.51 39.08
C LEU A 873 -77.44 -31.03 38.55
N TRP A 874 -77.42 -30.33 37.43
CA TRP A 874 -78.61 -30.01 36.63
C TRP A 874 -78.38 -30.33 35.15
N LEU A 875 -79.46 -30.66 34.44
CA LEU A 875 -79.50 -30.95 33.01
C LEU A 875 -80.63 -30.15 32.34
N LEU A 876 -80.39 -29.64 31.13
CA LEU A 876 -81.41 -29.09 30.24
C LEU A 876 -81.53 -30.01 29.02
N ARG A 877 -82.73 -30.52 28.76
CA ARG A 877 -83.01 -31.48 27.69
C ARG A 877 -84.06 -31.00 26.71
N ASP A 878 -83.96 -31.43 25.47
CA ASP A 878 -85.04 -31.26 24.49
C ASP A 878 -86.22 -32.21 24.78
N LEU A 879 -87.33 -32.06 24.03
CA LEU A 879 -88.52 -32.89 24.19
C LEU A 879 -88.35 -34.36 23.74
N SER A 880 -87.25 -34.69 23.04
CA SER A 880 -86.88 -36.06 22.68
C SER A 880 -86.00 -36.75 23.75
N GLY A 881 -85.54 -35.99 24.76
CA GLY A 881 -84.71 -36.47 25.86
C GLY A 881 -83.21 -36.22 25.68
N GLY A 882 -82.78 -35.60 24.59
CA GLY A 882 -81.38 -35.25 24.34
C GLY A 882 -80.88 -34.17 25.28
N ILE A 883 -79.63 -34.29 25.79
CA ILE A 883 -79.02 -33.28 26.66
C ILE A 883 -78.53 -32.11 25.79
N ILE A 884 -79.06 -30.93 26.07
CA ILE A 884 -78.67 -29.68 25.43
C ILE A 884 -77.58 -28.99 26.26
N LYS A 885 -77.68 -29.07 27.59
CA LYS A 885 -76.69 -28.48 28.51
C LYS A 885 -76.69 -29.20 29.85
N GLU A 886 -75.54 -29.21 30.52
CA GLU A 886 -75.37 -29.77 31.87
C GLU A 886 -74.38 -28.97 32.70
N GLY A 887 -74.45 -29.10 34.02
CA GLY A 887 -73.50 -28.45 34.92
C GLY A 887 -73.70 -28.83 36.38
N LYS A 888 -72.66 -28.57 37.20
CA LYS A 888 -72.76 -28.67 38.65
C LYS A 888 -73.68 -27.58 39.19
N ALA A 889 -74.48 -27.91 40.19
CA ALA A 889 -75.23 -26.90 40.91
C ALA A 889 -74.32 -26.22 41.93
N MET A 890 -74.08 -24.93 41.75
CA MET A 890 -73.31 -24.10 42.68
C MET A 890 -74.31 -23.42 43.60
N VAL A 891 -74.21 -23.68 44.91
CA VAL A 891 -75.04 -23.04 45.92
C VAL A 891 -74.40 -21.71 46.30
N GLU A 892 -74.95 -20.61 45.79
CA GLU A 892 -74.63 -19.26 46.24
C GLU A 892 -75.73 -18.74 47.19
N ASP A 893 -75.43 -17.70 47.97
CA ASP A 893 -76.28 -17.13 49.03
C ASP A 893 -77.76 -17.07 48.60
N ASN A 894 -78.63 -17.80 49.33
CA ASN A 894 -80.07 -18.04 49.10
C ASN A 894 -80.48 -19.28 48.26
N ASN A 895 -79.61 -20.29 48.10
CA ASN A 895 -79.96 -21.62 47.55
C ASN A 895 -80.42 -21.59 46.08
N GLN A 896 -79.83 -20.69 45.27
CA GLN A 896 -80.14 -20.53 43.85
C GLN A 896 -78.92 -20.83 42.97
N THR A 897 -79.13 -21.53 41.86
CA THR A 897 -78.13 -21.73 40.81
C THR A 897 -78.58 -21.03 39.53
N LEU A 898 -77.66 -20.29 38.90
CA LEU A 898 -77.85 -19.64 37.60
C LEU A 898 -77.34 -20.52 36.46
N VAL A 899 -78.18 -20.69 35.43
CA VAL A 899 -77.88 -21.44 34.21
C VAL A 899 -78.02 -20.52 33.02
N ASP A 900 -76.92 -20.28 32.30
CA ASP A 900 -76.94 -19.48 31.07
C ASP A 900 -77.56 -20.27 29.91
N VAL A 901 -78.55 -19.67 29.25
CA VAL A 901 -79.28 -20.25 28.13
C VAL A 901 -79.30 -19.35 26.89
N ARG A 902 -78.45 -18.31 26.83
CA ARG A 902 -78.37 -17.41 25.67
C ARG A 902 -78.01 -18.14 24.37
N ASP A 903 -77.25 -19.21 24.48
CA ASP A 903 -76.80 -20.10 23.42
C ASP A 903 -77.84 -21.16 23.03
N VAL A 904 -78.92 -21.31 23.80
CA VAL A 904 -79.98 -22.29 23.52
C VAL A 904 -81.03 -21.68 22.57
N GLU A 905 -81.55 -22.49 21.66
CA GLU A 905 -82.57 -22.06 20.70
C GLU A 905 -83.93 -21.76 21.38
N VAL A 906 -84.78 -20.98 20.71
CA VAL A 906 -86.13 -20.67 21.21
C VAL A 906 -86.97 -21.95 21.13
N GLY A 907 -87.54 -22.38 22.26
CA GLY A 907 -88.23 -23.66 22.31
C GLY A 907 -88.67 -24.07 23.72
N LEU A 908 -89.39 -25.18 23.79
CA LEU A 908 -89.81 -25.80 25.05
C LEU A 908 -88.84 -26.94 25.41
N TYR A 909 -88.32 -26.92 26.64
CA TYR A 909 -87.31 -27.86 27.14
C TYR A 909 -87.74 -28.48 28.48
N ILE A 910 -87.09 -29.59 28.84
CA ILE A 910 -87.19 -30.22 30.17
C ILE A 910 -85.93 -29.90 30.96
N PHE A 911 -86.08 -29.17 32.06
CA PHE A 911 -85.00 -28.90 33.00
C PHE A 911 -85.06 -29.90 34.16
N GLN A 912 -83.95 -30.57 34.46
CA GLN A 912 -83.85 -31.60 35.49
C GLN A 912 -82.77 -31.25 36.51
N VAL A 913 -83.04 -31.53 37.78
CA VAL A 913 -82.11 -31.29 38.90
C VAL A 913 -81.99 -32.57 39.72
N PHE A 914 -80.74 -32.96 40.00
CA PHE A 914 -80.41 -34.16 40.76
C PHE A 914 -80.12 -33.79 42.21
N ILE A 915 -80.96 -34.33 43.11
CA ILE A 915 -80.89 -34.09 44.55
C ILE A 915 -80.92 -35.44 45.26
N GLY A 916 -79.79 -35.84 45.84
CA GLY A 916 -79.62 -37.21 46.34
C GLY A 916 -79.89 -38.22 45.22
N ASP A 917 -80.76 -39.18 45.49
CA ASP A 917 -81.12 -40.25 44.55
C ASP A 917 -82.37 -39.93 43.71
N LYS A 918 -82.89 -38.69 43.80
CA LYS A 918 -84.13 -38.26 43.12
C LYS A 918 -83.86 -37.23 42.02
N ILE A 919 -84.68 -37.28 40.97
CA ILE A 919 -84.62 -36.36 39.83
C ILE A 919 -85.90 -35.51 39.81
N TYR A 920 -85.73 -34.21 39.98
CA TYR A 920 -86.83 -33.25 39.88
C TYR A 920 -86.84 -32.61 38.51
N SER A 921 -88.00 -32.61 37.83
CA SER A 921 -88.12 -32.12 36.46
C SER A 921 -89.16 -31.00 36.33
N SER A 922 -88.83 -29.96 35.56
CA SER A 922 -89.72 -28.85 35.23
C SER A 922 -89.66 -28.49 33.74
N LYS A 923 -90.79 -28.05 33.17
CA LYS A 923 -90.86 -27.59 31.78
C LYS A 923 -90.47 -26.12 31.71
N VAL A 924 -89.48 -25.77 30.90
CA VAL A 924 -89.02 -24.39 30.73
C VAL A 924 -89.14 -23.98 29.27
N TYR A 925 -89.76 -22.83 29.02
CA TYR A 925 -89.79 -22.22 27.70
C TYR A 925 -88.67 -21.20 27.59
N ILE A 926 -87.78 -21.37 26.62
CA ILE A 926 -86.73 -20.40 26.31
C ILE A 926 -87.23 -19.51 25.17
N GLN A 927 -87.20 -18.21 25.41
CA GLN A 927 -87.57 -17.16 24.48
C GLN A 927 -86.35 -16.28 24.20
N LYS A 928 -86.23 -15.70 23.01
CA LYS A 928 -85.17 -14.72 22.71
C LYS A 928 -85.75 -13.30 22.68
#